data_AF-A0A1S3J394-F1
#
_entry.id   AF-A0A1S3J394-F1
#
_cell.length_a   1.000
_cell.length_b   1.000
_cell.length_c   1.000
_cell.angle_alpha   90.00
_cell.angle_beta   90.00
_cell.angle_gamma   90.00
#
_symmetry.space_group_name_H-M   'P 1'
#
loop_
_entity.id
_entity.type
_entity.pdbx_description
1 polymer ?
#
loop_
_entity_poly.entity_id
_entity_poly.type
_entity_poly.pdbx_seq_one_letter_code
_entity_poly.pdbx_strand_id
1 'polypeptide(L)'
;MGCGGSKAAETSPNQRKGGKVDPSTLPNYPELSKHNNWMAKCLTPETFAALQDLKTPAGYTLDEVIQTGVDNPGHPFIYTVGCVAGDEESYDTFAELFDPVIEGRHGGYKKSAKHKTDLDASKIIGGENLDPTYVFSVRVRTGRSVRGYSLPPFCTRAERRDVEKILCDALDTLEGPLKGTYYPLTGMSEETQEQLINDHFLFDKPVSPLLLSSGMGRDWPDARGIWHNEAKNFLVWVNEEDHCRVISMEKGGNMKAVFERFCDGLKKVESAMEKQNYQFMWNEHLGFVLTCPSNLGTGLRAGVHAKLELLSKDARFDDILKTLRLQKRGTGGVDTAAQGGVFDISNLDRLGKSEVELVQMVINGVDLLVQMEKCLQAGNSIDELIPLGCYRPEGNFPDLSCHNNWMARCLTPAIFESLKDKKTATGFTLDQAIQTGVDNPGHPFIYTVGCVAGDEETYETFAELFDPVIEKRHNGYTKDMKHKTDLNPFNLEGGHDLDEKYVLSCRVRTGRSIKGYCLPPHCCRSERRAVEKLLKDALDSMEGEFKGQYYPLNNMTEAQQQQLIDDHFLFDKPVSPLLLSSGMGRDWPDGRGIWHNELKNFLVWVNEEDHMRIISMEKGGNMKRVFTRFCEGLNKTEELIKGKDKGFMWNEHLGYILTCPSNLGTGLRAGVHIRLTKLSTHERFPHILEALRLQKRGTGGVDTAATGGIFDVSNLDRLGFSEVELVQKVVSGVQLLIEMEKKLEKGQAIDDLFPAGMPEVKKEEAKSQKPYRATVFSSNFPDLSKHNNWMAKCIHKEMYDRLSKLKTKMGVTLDKNIQTGVDNPGHPFIYTVGAVAGDEESYQLFAELFDPIIENRHNGYTKAMKHKTDLDSSKLTGGDFDPEYVLSSRVRTGRSIRGFRLPPCTNRAERRAVEKIVTTALGTFDGPYQGKYYPLAGMTEEEQEQLINDHFLFDKPVSPLLLSSGMARDWPDARGIWHNDAKNFLVWVNEEDHMRIISMEKGGNIKAVFDRFCEGLQKFEAAMKKQKHSFMWNEHLGFVLTCPSNLGTGIRAGVHVKLPKMAEEPRFGDILKALRLQKRGTGGVDTAAVGGIFDISNLDRLGFSEVELVQQVCDGVNCLVEMEKRLEKGEPIDDILPKSMRPEAPAQTPAAETAEQTPAAEEQAPATEQAPAEEQAPAEDGAAAEAENKDEGAAPAEQKPAEEEKKEGESAPAES
;
A
#
# COMPACT_ATOMS: atom_id res chain seq x y z
N MET A 1 -36.88 -37.28 16.72
CA MET A 1 -36.29 -38.36 15.90
C MET A 1 -36.35 -37.95 14.44
N GLY A 2 -35.47 -38.45 13.57
CA GLY A 2 -35.46 -38.16 12.14
C GLY A 2 -34.43 -37.10 11.75
N CYS A 3 -33.17 -37.50 11.57
CA CYS A 3 -32.13 -36.65 11.00
C CYS A 3 -32.19 -36.71 9.46
N GLY A 4 -32.18 -35.55 8.79
CA GLY A 4 -32.15 -35.45 7.33
C GLY A 4 -31.12 -34.42 6.89
N GLY A 5 -29.86 -34.84 6.72
CA GLY A 5 -28.78 -33.96 6.28
C GLY A 5 -28.80 -33.76 4.75
N SER A 6 -29.06 -32.54 4.30
CA SER A 6 -28.80 -32.12 2.93
C SER A 6 -27.29 -31.99 2.70
N LYS A 7 -26.76 -32.67 1.68
CA LYS A 7 -25.34 -32.57 1.31
C LYS A 7 -25.00 -31.15 0.82
N ALA A 8 -23.84 -30.64 1.21
CA ALA A 8 -23.20 -29.55 0.47
C ALA A 8 -22.88 -30.04 -0.96
N ALA A 9 -23.06 -29.17 -1.96
CA ALA A 9 -22.71 -29.46 -3.34
C ALA A 9 -21.30 -28.92 -3.63
N GLU A 10 -20.37 -29.79 -3.98
CA GLU A 10 -19.03 -29.40 -4.44
C GLU A 10 -19.12 -28.79 -5.84
N THR A 11 -19.17 -27.46 -5.94
CA THR A 11 -19.05 -26.75 -7.22
C THR A 11 -17.58 -26.61 -7.61
N SER A 12 -17.17 -27.22 -8.72
CA SER A 12 -15.77 -27.12 -9.18
C SER A 12 -15.43 -25.72 -9.69
N PRO A 13 -14.15 -25.28 -9.65
CA PRO A 13 -13.80 -23.87 -9.88
C PRO A 13 -13.97 -23.34 -11.32
N ASN A 14 -14.33 -24.19 -12.29
CA ASN A 14 -13.98 -23.96 -13.69
C ASN A 14 -15.15 -23.52 -14.61
N GLN A 15 -16.23 -22.96 -14.04
CA GLN A 15 -17.38 -22.41 -14.79
C GLN A 15 -17.92 -21.10 -14.20
N ARG A 16 -17.22 -19.98 -14.45
CA ARG A 16 -17.82 -18.63 -14.47
C ARG A 16 -17.35 -17.86 -15.70
N LYS A 17 -18.26 -17.58 -16.63
CA LYS A 17 -18.04 -16.68 -17.78
C LYS A 17 -19.19 -15.69 -17.90
N GLY A 18 -18.88 -14.39 -17.91
CA GLY A 18 -19.61 -13.40 -18.69
C GLY A 18 -20.96 -12.88 -18.18
N GLY A 19 -21.26 -12.98 -16.88
CA GLY A 19 -22.35 -12.20 -16.27
C GLY A 19 -21.77 -11.05 -15.44
N LYS A 20 -22.22 -9.81 -15.66
CA LYS A 20 -21.93 -8.70 -14.73
C LYS A 20 -22.70 -8.90 -13.43
N VAL A 21 -22.06 -8.68 -12.29
CA VAL A 21 -22.72 -8.66 -10.99
C VAL A 21 -23.29 -7.28 -10.73
N ASP A 22 -24.58 -7.21 -10.45
CA ASP A 22 -25.27 -5.95 -10.11
C ASP A 22 -24.85 -5.51 -8.69
N PRO A 23 -24.23 -4.33 -8.50
CA PRO A 23 -23.81 -3.84 -7.19
C PRO A 23 -24.95 -3.75 -6.16
N SER A 24 -26.21 -3.57 -6.59
CA SER A 24 -27.37 -3.53 -5.69
C SER A 24 -27.63 -4.88 -4.99
N THR A 25 -27.07 -5.98 -5.51
CA THR A 25 -27.10 -7.31 -4.89
C THR A 25 -26.01 -7.54 -3.85
N LEU A 26 -25.05 -6.60 -3.71
CA LEU A 26 -23.92 -6.65 -2.79
C LEU A 26 -24.01 -5.53 -1.75
N PRO A 27 -24.88 -5.63 -0.72
CA PRO A 27 -25.21 -4.51 0.16
C PRO A 27 -24.04 -4.00 1.03
N ASN A 28 -22.94 -4.76 1.14
CA ASN A 28 -21.70 -4.32 1.81
C ASN A 28 -20.66 -3.67 0.87
N TYR A 29 -20.89 -3.68 -0.46
CA TYR A 29 -19.97 -3.06 -1.42
C TYR A 29 -19.87 -1.55 -1.14
N PRO A 30 -18.65 -0.99 -1.01
CA PRO A 30 -18.44 0.43 -0.75
C PRO A 30 -18.80 1.28 -1.97
N GLU A 31 -19.22 2.53 -1.75
CA GLU A 31 -19.36 3.50 -2.84
C GLU A 31 -17.99 4.11 -3.14
N LEU A 32 -17.54 4.01 -4.40
CA LEU A 32 -16.16 4.26 -4.83
C LEU A 32 -16.05 5.19 -6.07
N SER A 33 -17.17 5.70 -6.60
CA SER A 33 -17.17 6.51 -7.82
C SER A 33 -16.41 7.84 -7.74
N LYS A 34 -16.08 8.30 -6.52
CA LYS A 34 -15.31 9.53 -6.24
C LYS A 34 -13.88 9.26 -5.77
N HIS A 35 -13.40 8.01 -5.86
CA HIS A 35 -12.13 7.58 -5.26
C HIS A 35 -10.99 7.49 -6.28
N ASN A 36 -9.81 7.99 -5.91
CA ASN A 36 -8.61 8.10 -6.76
C ASN A 36 -7.44 7.26 -6.20
N ASN A 37 -7.67 5.95 -6.05
CA ASN A 37 -6.69 5.02 -5.48
C ASN A 37 -6.75 3.62 -6.13
N TRP A 38 -5.65 2.85 -6.02
CA TRP A 38 -5.51 1.55 -6.68
C TRP A 38 -6.52 0.52 -6.19
N MET A 39 -6.80 0.44 -4.88
CA MET A 39 -7.84 -0.44 -4.33
C MET A 39 -9.19 -0.17 -4.99
N ALA A 40 -9.62 1.09 -5.04
CA ALA A 40 -10.89 1.48 -5.64
C ALA A 40 -10.97 1.18 -7.16
N LYS A 41 -9.84 1.20 -7.86
CA LYS A 41 -9.74 0.82 -9.28
C LYS A 41 -9.88 -0.68 -9.52
N CYS A 42 -9.42 -1.50 -8.58
CA CYS A 42 -9.25 -2.94 -8.72
C CYS A 42 -10.35 -3.75 -8.04
N LEU A 43 -11.00 -3.20 -7.02
CA LEU A 43 -12.13 -3.81 -6.31
C LEU A 43 -13.42 -3.68 -7.12
N THR A 44 -13.60 -4.54 -8.11
CA THR A 44 -14.87 -4.66 -8.86
C THR A 44 -15.97 -5.30 -7.99
N PRO A 45 -17.26 -5.15 -8.34
CA PRO A 45 -18.34 -5.92 -7.72
C PRO A 45 -18.10 -7.43 -7.77
N GLU A 46 -17.56 -7.94 -8.88
CA GLU A 46 -17.18 -9.34 -9.06
C GLU A 46 -16.07 -9.77 -8.08
N THR A 47 -15.00 -8.98 -7.96
CA THR A 47 -13.88 -9.23 -7.03
C THR A 47 -14.36 -9.15 -5.57
N PHE A 48 -15.17 -8.15 -5.22
CA PHE A 48 -15.75 -8.04 -3.88
C PHE A 48 -16.64 -9.25 -3.56
N ALA A 49 -17.48 -9.69 -4.50
CA ALA A 49 -18.35 -10.86 -4.32
C ALA A 49 -17.56 -12.17 -4.15
N ALA A 50 -16.34 -12.27 -4.67
CA ALA A 50 -15.45 -13.41 -4.47
C ALA A 50 -14.72 -13.36 -3.10
N LEU A 51 -14.34 -12.17 -2.63
CA LEU A 51 -13.47 -11.99 -1.47
C LEU A 51 -14.19 -11.64 -0.15
N GLN A 52 -15.45 -11.16 -0.17
CA GLN A 52 -16.13 -10.57 1.00
C GLN A 52 -16.26 -11.49 2.24
N ASP A 53 -16.39 -12.80 2.02
CA ASP A 53 -16.53 -13.81 3.07
C ASP A 53 -15.18 -14.42 3.51
N LEU A 54 -14.09 -14.12 2.79
CA LEU A 54 -12.76 -14.66 3.05
C LEU A 54 -12.09 -13.97 4.24
N LYS A 55 -11.28 -14.75 4.97
CA LYS A 55 -10.51 -14.31 6.13
C LYS A 55 -9.16 -15.00 6.16
N THR A 56 -8.14 -14.30 6.63
CA THR A 56 -6.81 -14.87 6.87
C THR A 56 -6.86 -15.87 8.04
N PRO A 57 -5.82 -16.69 8.29
CA PRO A 57 -5.76 -17.56 9.45
C PRO A 57 -5.87 -16.84 10.80
N ALA A 58 -5.51 -15.55 10.88
CA ALA A 58 -5.71 -14.71 12.06
C ALA A 58 -7.15 -14.19 12.20
N GLY A 59 -7.92 -14.21 11.10
CA GLY A 59 -9.29 -13.70 11.03
C GLY A 59 -9.41 -12.30 10.41
N TYR A 60 -8.33 -11.73 9.86
CA TYR A 60 -8.36 -10.44 9.15
C TYR A 60 -9.21 -10.53 7.88
N THR A 61 -10.01 -9.51 7.60
CA THR A 61 -11.07 -9.55 6.58
C THR A 61 -10.85 -8.56 5.44
N LEU A 62 -11.48 -8.81 4.29
CA LEU A 62 -11.51 -7.85 3.16
C LEU A 62 -11.97 -6.45 3.62
N ASP A 63 -12.96 -6.39 4.51
CA ASP A 63 -13.54 -5.15 5.01
C ASP A 63 -12.59 -4.38 5.97
N GLU A 64 -11.52 -5.01 6.43
CA GLU A 64 -10.42 -4.34 7.16
C GLU A 64 -9.28 -3.98 6.19
N VAL A 65 -8.93 -4.85 5.24
CA VAL A 65 -7.95 -4.59 4.16
C VAL A 65 -8.25 -3.28 3.42
N ILE A 66 -9.51 -3.04 3.06
CA ILE A 66 -9.91 -1.91 2.21
C ILE A 66 -10.27 -0.64 2.98
N GLN A 67 -10.44 -0.69 4.31
CA GLN A 67 -11.12 0.40 5.04
C GLN A 67 -10.40 1.74 4.88
N THR A 68 -9.06 1.72 4.89
CA THR A 68 -8.26 2.94 4.74
C THR A 68 -8.53 3.65 3.40
N GLY A 69 -8.71 2.91 2.29
CA GLY A 69 -9.10 3.49 1.01
C GLY A 69 -10.58 3.81 0.88
N VAL A 70 -11.47 3.20 1.68
CA VAL A 70 -12.90 3.57 1.73
C VAL A 70 -13.08 4.91 2.44
N ASP A 71 -12.49 5.08 3.62
CA ASP A 71 -12.58 6.32 4.43
C ASP A 71 -11.73 7.47 3.89
N ASN A 72 -10.74 7.19 3.02
CA ASN A 72 -9.86 8.18 2.39
C ASN A 72 -9.91 8.01 0.86
N PRO A 73 -10.73 8.80 0.14
CA PRO A 73 -10.92 8.64 -1.31
C PRO A 73 -9.62 8.66 -2.14
N GLY A 74 -8.61 9.42 -1.71
CA GLY A 74 -7.32 9.56 -2.39
C GLY A 74 -6.99 11.03 -2.64
N HIS A 75 -5.79 11.31 -3.13
CA HIS A 75 -5.36 12.66 -3.48
C HIS A 75 -5.70 12.94 -4.96
N PRO A 76 -6.26 14.10 -5.35
CA PRO A 76 -6.69 14.34 -6.74
C PRO A 76 -5.58 14.14 -7.78
N PHE A 77 -4.33 14.45 -7.43
CA PHE A 77 -3.18 14.40 -8.33
C PHE A 77 -2.27 13.17 -8.14
N ILE A 78 -2.51 12.33 -7.12
CA ILE A 78 -1.62 11.19 -6.79
C ILE A 78 -2.48 9.96 -6.50
N TYR A 79 -2.29 8.91 -7.32
CA TYR A 79 -2.98 7.63 -7.18
C TYR A 79 -2.42 6.85 -5.97
N THR A 80 -3.12 6.90 -4.84
CA THR A 80 -2.69 6.23 -3.60
C THR A 80 -3.01 4.73 -3.65
N VAL A 81 -2.59 3.95 -2.63
CA VAL A 81 -2.79 2.49 -2.61
C VAL A 81 -4.23 2.12 -2.24
N GLY A 82 -4.73 2.62 -1.10
CA GLY A 82 -6.12 2.39 -0.65
C GLY A 82 -6.38 1.05 0.06
N CYS A 83 -5.37 0.21 0.28
CA CYS A 83 -5.48 -1.00 1.08
C CYS A 83 -4.20 -1.31 1.85
N VAL A 84 -4.32 -2.11 2.92
CA VAL A 84 -3.22 -2.60 3.78
C VAL A 84 -3.37 -4.09 4.09
N ALA A 85 -2.26 -4.74 4.44
CA ALA A 85 -2.22 -6.12 4.93
C ALA A 85 -2.24 -6.14 6.47
N GLY A 86 -3.00 -7.06 7.06
CA GLY A 86 -3.09 -7.29 8.51
C GLY A 86 -2.18 -8.40 9.01
N ASP A 87 -1.65 -9.22 8.11
CA ASP A 87 -0.69 -10.29 8.35
C ASP A 87 0.01 -10.71 7.04
N GLU A 88 0.94 -11.66 7.12
CA GLU A 88 1.64 -12.20 5.95
C GLU A 88 0.68 -12.89 4.98
N GLU A 89 -0.28 -13.65 5.51
CA GLU A 89 -1.25 -14.42 4.73
C GLU A 89 -2.31 -13.56 4.01
N SER A 90 -2.41 -12.27 4.33
CA SER A 90 -3.31 -11.31 3.68
C SER A 90 -3.07 -11.22 2.16
N TYR A 91 -1.81 -11.25 1.73
CA TYR A 91 -1.45 -11.13 0.32
C TYR A 91 -1.88 -12.34 -0.51
N ASP A 92 -1.79 -13.55 0.03
CA ASP A 92 -2.32 -14.76 -0.62
C ASP A 92 -3.85 -14.84 -0.53
N THR A 93 -4.42 -14.52 0.64
CA THR A 93 -5.88 -14.63 0.92
C THR A 93 -6.71 -13.70 0.04
N PHE A 94 -6.20 -12.49 -0.24
CA PHE A 94 -6.87 -11.47 -1.03
C PHE A 94 -6.12 -11.14 -2.33
N ALA A 95 -5.39 -12.13 -2.89
CA ALA A 95 -4.56 -11.96 -4.09
C ALA A 95 -5.33 -11.39 -5.30
N GLU A 96 -6.62 -11.70 -5.47
CA GLU A 96 -7.44 -11.14 -6.56
C GLU A 96 -7.63 -9.61 -6.46
N LEU A 97 -7.41 -9.01 -5.29
CA LEU A 97 -7.32 -7.56 -5.09
C LEU A 97 -5.87 -7.08 -5.03
N PHE A 98 -4.99 -7.77 -4.30
CA PHE A 98 -3.60 -7.33 -4.13
C PHE A 98 -2.77 -7.41 -5.41
N ASP A 99 -2.87 -8.48 -6.22
CA ASP A 99 -2.08 -8.61 -7.46
C ASP A 99 -2.33 -7.43 -8.42
N PRO A 100 -3.57 -7.03 -8.76
CA PRO A 100 -3.82 -5.85 -9.59
C PRO A 100 -3.34 -4.53 -8.96
N VAL A 101 -3.47 -4.37 -7.64
CA VAL A 101 -3.02 -3.16 -6.92
C VAL A 101 -1.48 -3.06 -6.95
N ILE A 102 -0.78 -4.18 -6.74
CA ILE A 102 0.68 -4.28 -6.79
C ILE A 102 1.18 -4.05 -8.21
N GLU A 103 0.57 -4.68 -9.22
CA GLU A 103 0.92 -4.49 -10.62
C GLU A 103 0.78 -3.01 -11.01
N GLY A 104 -0.35 -2.38 -10.66
CA GLY A 104 -0.58 -0.96 -10.92
C GLY A 104 0.40 -0.05 -10.20
N ARG A 105 0.58 -0.25 -8.89
CA ARG A 105 1.45 0.60 -8.05
C ARG A 105 2.92 0.48 -8.40
N HIS A 106 3.39 -0.69 -8.84
CA HIS A 106 4.80 -0.96 -9.16
C HIS A 106 5.08 -1.06 -10.67
N GLY A 107 4.26 -0.40 -11.50
CA GLY A 107 4.58 -0.13 -12.90
C GLY A 107 4.58 -1.36 -13.83
N GLY A 108 3.66 -2.29 -13.62
CA GLY A 108 3.51 -3.50 -14.42
C GLY A 108 4.13 -4.76 -13.79
N TYR A 109 4.48 -4.73 -12.50
CA TYR A 109 5.04 -5.88 -11.79
C TYR A 109 4.02 -7.03 -11.68
N LYS A 110 4.12 -7.99 -12.61
CA LYS A 110 3.19 -9.12 -12.75
C LYS A 110 3.32 -10.10 -11.59
N LYS A 111 2.22 -10.75 -11.21
CA LYS A 111 2.17 -11.84 -10.20
C LYS A 111 3.08 -13.05 -10.44
N SER A 112 3.67 -13.16 -11.63
CA SER A 112 4.63 -14.20 -12.01
C SER A 112 6.09 -13.70 -12.01
N ALA A 113 6.34 -12.44 -11.67
CA ALA A 113 7.68 -11.90 -11.48
C ALA A 113 8.25 -12.37 -10.13
N LYS A 114 9.58 -12.35 -10.00
CA LYS A 114 10.29 -12.67 -8.76
C LYS A 114 11.09 -11.47 -8.31
N HIS A 115 11.17 -11.25 -7.01
CA HIS A 115 11.94 -10.15 -6.45
C HIS A 115 13.43 -10.50 -6.39
N LYS A 116 14.28 -9.47 -6.29
CA LYS A 116 15.72 -9.61 -6.04
C LYS A 116 16.05 -8.90 -4.74
N THR A 117 16.81 -9.53 -3.86
CA THR A 117 17.38 -8.92 -2.65
C THR A 117 18.89 -8.97 -2.75
N ASP A 118 19.58 -7.86 -2.47
CA ASP A 118 21.04 -7.78 -2.53
C ASP A 118 21.58 -6.69 -1.60
N LEU A 119 22.04 -7.11 -0.42
CA LEU A 119 22.58 -6.25 0.64
C LEU A 119 24.12 -6.23 0.62
N ASP A 120 24.75 -6.39 -0.54
CA ASP A 120 26.21 -6.30 -0.68
C ASP A 120 26.67 -4.92 -1.15
N ALA A 121 26.90 -4.04 -0.17
CA ALA A 121 27.37 -2.67 -0.40
C ALA A 121 28.74 -2.58 -1.12
N SER A 122 29.53 -3.66 -1.18
CA SER A 122 30.80 -3.66 -1.92
C SER A 122 30.61 -3.50 -3.44
N LYS A 123 29.40 -3.80 -3.94
CA LYS A 123 28.99 -3.61 -5.33
C LYS A 123 28.68 -2.16 -5.70
N ILE A 124 28.63 -1.23 -4.74
CA ILE A 124 28.38 0.18 -4.99
C ILE A 124 29.64 0.86 -5.56
N ILE A 125 29.47 1.45 -6.74
CA ILE A 125 30.49 2.20 -7.48
C ILE A 125 30.19 3.70 -7.33
N GLY A 126 31.14 4.46 -6.79
CA GLY A 126 30.92 5.87 -6.49
C GLY A 126 30.09 6.08 -5.21
N GLY A 127 29.63 7.32 -5.01
CA GLY A 127 28.85 7.70 -3.84
C GLY A 127 29.65 7.83 -2.53
N GLU A 128 30.99 7.75 -2.56
CA GLU A 128 31.85 8.08 -1.42
C GLU A 128 31.83 9.59 -1.09
N ASN A 129 31.66 10.44 -2.10
CA ASN A 129 31.74 11.90 -1.99
C ASN A 129 30.87 12.60 -3.06
N LEU A 130 29.54 12.43 -2.99
CA LEU A 130 28.61 13.29 -3.74
C LEU A 130 28.85 14.76 -3.33
N ASP A 131 28.80 15.70 -4.28
CA ASP A 131 29.32 17.05 -4.07
C ASP A 131 28.66 17.78 -2.88
N PRO A 132 29.41 18.10 -1.79
CA PRO A 132 28.84 18.67 -0.56
C PRO A 132 28.37 20.12 -0.70
N THR A 133 28.66 20.79 -1.83
CA THR A 133 28.09 22.10 -2.18
C THR A 133 26.60 21.98 -2.51
N TYR A 134 26.16 20.80 -2.97
CA TYR A 134 24.81 20.52 -3.42
C TYR A 134 24.10 19.49 -2.53
N VAL A 135 24.81 18.45 -2.07
CA VAL A 135 24.27 17.35 -1.27
C VAL A 135 24.58 17.54 0.21
N PHE A 136 23.55 17.85 0.99
CA PHE A 136 23.69 18.21 2.41
C PHE A 136 23.54 17.03 3.37
N SER A 137 22.83 15.98 2.95
CA SER A 137 22.69 14.73 3.71
C SER A 137 22.29 13.57 2.80
N VAL A 138 22.65 12.37 3.25
CA VAL A 138 22.38 11.07 2.61
C VAL A 138 21.61 10.18 3.58
N ARG A 139 20.60 9.45 3.10
CA ARG A 139 19.75 8.58 3.95
C ARG A 139 19.26 7.35 3.20
N VAL A 140 19.39 6.19 3.83
CA VAL A 140 18.79 4.93 3.40
C VAL A 140 17.87 4.43 4.52
N ARG A 141 16.63 4.07 4.20
CA ARG A 141 15.71 3.40 5.12
C ARG A 141 15.03 2.20 4.50
N THR A 142 14.60 1.24 5.32
CA THR A 142 13.65 0.20 4.92
C THR A 142 12.70 -0.18 6.06
N GLY A 143 11.60 -0.87 5.73
CA GLY A 143 10.76 -1.57 6.69
C GLY A 143 11.09 -3.06 6.74
N ARG A 144 10.82 -3.72 7.87
CA ARG A 144 10.80 -5.17 8.03
C ARG A 144 9.67 -5.59 8.99
N SER A 145 9.17 -6.81 8.81
CA SER A 145 8.09 -7.40 9.62
C SER A 145 8.54 -8.71 10.25
N VAL A 146 8.44 -8.88 11.57
CA VAL A 146 8.72 -10.18 12.22
C VAL A 146 7.68 -11.24 11.79
N ARG A 147 8.12 -12.37 11.24
CA ARG A 147 7.25 -13.46 10.77
C ARG A 147 6.52 -14.16 11.92
N GLY A 148 5.27 -14.54 11.66
CA GLY A 148 4.42 -15.26 12.61
C GLY A 148 3.61 -14.38 13.57
N TYR A 149 3.79 -13.06 13.50
CA TYR A 149 2.99 -12.04 14.19
C TYR A 149 2.11 -11.29 13.18
N SER A 150 0.91 -10.88 13.57
CA SER A 150 0.06 -10.02 12.75
C SER A 150 0.68 -8.62 12.58
N LEU A 151 0.49 -7.97 11.43
CA LEU A 151 1.01 -6.64 11.11
C LEU A 151 0.30 -5.51 11.92
N PRO A 152 0.87 -4.30 12.02
CA PRO A 152 0.33 -3.19 12.82
C PRO A 152 -1.17 -2.85 12.66
N PRO A 153 -1.82 -3.00 11.49
CA PRO A 153 -3.28 -2.84 11.38
C PRO A 153 -4.07 -3.77 12.31
N PHE A 154 -3.63 -5.03 12.45
CA PHE A 154 -4.41 -6.09 13.08
C PHE A 154 -3.80 -6.62 14.39
N CYS A 155 -2.53 -6.34 14.67
CA CYS A 155 -1.86 -6.88 15.86
C CYS A 155 -2.59 -6.59 17.17
N THR A 156 -2.56 -7.59 18.05
CA THR A 156 -2.93 -7.48 19.47
C THR A 156 -1.83 -6.75 20.24
N ARG A 157 -2.16 -6.23 21.44
CA ARG A 157 -1.17 -5.60 22.34
C ARG A 157 -0.08 -6.60 22.72
N ALA A 158 -0.46 -7.87 22.93
CA ALA A 158 0.48 -8.94 23.21
C ALA A 158 1.46 -9.21 22.04
N GLU A 159 0.96 -9.41 20.81
CA GLU A 159 1.83 -9.56 19.63
C GLU A 159 2.77 -8.36 19.44
N ARG A 160 2.27 -7.14 19.67
CA ARG A 160 3.06 -5.90 19.54
C ARG A 160 4.18 -5.81 20.58
N ARG A 161 3.89 -6.16 21.84
CA ARG A 161 4.86 -6.24 22.95
C ARG A 161 5.89 -7.34 22.74
N ASP A 162 5.49 -8.48 22.18
CA ASP A 162 6.42 -9.53 21.77
C ASP A 162 7.35 -9.04 20.66
N VAL A 163 6.81 -8.40 19.62
CA VAL A 163 7.59 -7.80 18.53
C VAL A 163 8.58 -6.74 19.05
N GLU A 164 8.15 -5.86 19.96
CA GLU A 164 9.04 -4.93 20.66
C GLU A 164 10.16 -5.68 21.40
N LYS A 165 9.80 -6.68 22.22
CA LYS A 165 10.77 -7.47 22.99
C LYS A 165 11.81 -8.16 22.09
N ILE A 166 11.38 -8.78 21.00
CA ILE A 166 12.24 -9.48 20.04
C ILE A 166 13.21 -8.51 19.35
N LEU A 167 12.73 -7.32 18.97
CA LEU A 167 13.53 -6.30 18.32
C LEU A 167 14.55 -5.69 19.30
N CYS A 168 14.13 -5.34 20.52
CA CYS A 168 15.03 -4.85 21.55
C CYS A 168 16.09 -5.88 21.94
N ASP A 169 15.70 -7.15 22.18
CA ASP A 169 16.64 -8.25 22.48
C ASP A 169 17.65 -8.50 21.34
N ALA A 170 17.29 -8.19 20.09
CA ALA A 170 18.21 -8.24 18.96
C ALA A 170 19.13 -7.00 18.90
N LEU A 171 18.58 -5.80 19.11
CA LEU A 171 19.28 -4.52 19.06
C LEU A 171 20.29 -4.34 20.20
N ASP A 172 20.00 -4.88 21.38
CA ASP A 172 20.89 -4.88 22.56
C ASP A 172 22.14 -5.76 22.35
N THR A 173 22.18 -6.61 21.30
CA THR A 173 23.38 -7.36 20.90
C THR A 173 24.29 -6.60 19.93
N LEU A 174 23.96 -5.36 19.56
CA LEU A 174 24.79 -4.57 18.65
C LEU A 174 25.97 -3.90 19.38
N GLU A 175 27.18 -4.15 18.87
CA GLU A 175 28.44 -3.66 19.44
C GLU A 175 29.16 -2.65 18.52
N GLY A 176 30.16 -1.98 19.08
CA GLY A 176 31.04 -1.07 18.33
C GLY A 176 30.27 0.15 17.77
N PRO A 177 30.50 0.53 16.49
CA PRO A 177 29.78 1.67 15.86
C PRO A 177 28.25 1.51 15.79
N LEU A 178 27.71 0.33 16.08
CA LEU A 178 26.28 0.04 16.12
C LEU A 178 25.74 -0.11 17.55
N LYS A 179 26.55 0.11 18.60
CA LYS A 179 26.06 0.14 19.98
C LYS A 179 25.12 1.33 20.18
N GLY A 180 24.01 1.12 20.90
CA GLY A 180 22.94 2.10 21.02
C GLY A 180 22.00 1.83 22.20
N THR A 181 20.92 2.61 22.25
CA THR A 181 19.94 2.63 23.34
C THR A 181 18.51 2.63 22.78
N TYR A 182 17.59 1.87 23.40
CA TYR A 182 16.15 1.95 23.13
C TYR A 182 15.46 2.98 24.02
N TYR A 183 14.59 3.78 23.41
CA TYR A 183 13.77 4.81 24.03
C TYR A 183 12.29 4.47 23.77
N PRO A 184 11.58 3.81 24.70
CA PRO A 184 10.16 3.56 24.56
C PRO A 184 9.37 4.88 24.64
N LEU A 185 8.33 5.01 23.81
CA LEU A 185 7.42 6.17 23.87
C LEU A 185 6.57 6.15 25.16
N THR A 186 6.26 4.96 25.68
CA THR A 186 5.59 4.79 26.98
C THR A 186 6.51 5.23 28.12
N GLY A 187 6.24 6.41 28.67
CA GLY A 187 6.98 6.95 29.83
C GLY A 187 8.20 7.82 29.49
N MET A 188 8.40 8.14 28.20
CA MET A 188 9.39 9.13 27.75
C MET A 188 9.21 10.48 28.47
N SER A 189 10.32 11.12 28.87
CA SER A 189 10.29 12.49 29.41
C SER A 189 10.17 13.53 28.30
N GLU A 190 9.61 14.70 28.63
CA GLU A 190 9.47 15.81 27.67
C GLU A 190 10.83 16.24 27.09
N GLU A 191 11.88 16.29 27.93
CA GLU A 191 13.27 16.52 27.52
C GLU A 191 13.78 15.47 26.50
N THR A 192 13.50 14.18 26.73
CA THR A 192 13.89 13.10 25.79
C THR A 192 13.11 13.23 24.48
N GLN A 193 11.83 13.57 24.57
CA GLN A 193 10.96 13.75 23.41
C GLN A 193 11.40 14.95 22.56
N GLU A 194 11.68 16.10 23.19
CA GLU A 194 12.19 17.30 22.52
C GLU A 194 13.57 17.03 21.88
N GLN A 195 14.47 16.33 22.57
CA GLN A 195 15.75 15.91 22.01
C GLN A 195 15.58 15.05 20.75
N LEU A 196 14.68 14.06 20.77
CA LEU A 196 14.39 13.20 19.60
C LEU A 196 13.66 13.94 18.46
N ILE A 197 12.88 15.00 18.76
CA ILE A 197 12.32 15.91 17.74
C ILE A 197 13.45 16.72 17.08
N ASN A 198 14.36 17.27 17.88
CA ASN A 198 15.50 18.08 17.43
C ASN A 198 16.55 17.28 16.65
N ASP A 199 16.71 15.97 16.93
CA ASP A 199 17.51 15.05 16.10
C ASP A 199 16.78 14.62 14.79
N HIS A 200 15.49 14.95 14.65
CA HIS A 200 14.57 14.43 13.61
C HIS A 200 14.41 12.89 13.66
N PHE A 201 14.43 12.33 14.86
CA PHE A 201 14.32 10.89 15.13
C PHE A 201 12.94 10.47 15.64
N LEU A 202 12.16 11.37 16.26
CA LEU A 202 10.81 11.06 16.72
C LEU A 202 9.85 10.78 15.55
N PHE A 203 8.90 9.87 15.76
CA PHE A 203 7.72 9.72 14.92
C PHE A 203 6.46 10.02 15.73
N ASP A 204 5.56 10.82 15.16
CA ASP A 204 4.39 11.36 15.85
C ASP A 204 3.27 10.34 16.06
N LYS A 205 2.35 10.66 16.97
CA LYS A 205 1.08 9.92 17.11
C LYS A 205 0.32 9.96 15.77
N PRO A 206 -0.16 8.81 15.26
CA PRO A 206 -1.03 8.78 14.09
C PRO A 206 -2.29 9.64 14.26
N VAL A 207 -2.30 10.80 13.61
CA VAL A 207 -3.47 11.71 13.53
C VAL A 207 -4.14 11.69 12.15
N SER A 208 -3.49 11.11 11.13
CA SER A 208 -4.05 11.07 9.78
C SER A 208 -5.22 10.08 9.71
N PRO A 209 -6.35 10.43 9.06
CA PRO A 209 -7.46 9.49 8.88
C PRO A 209 -7.06 8.22 8.14
N LEU A 210 -5.99 8.25 7.33
CA LEU A 210 -5.40 7.08 6.67
C LEU A 210 -4.87 6.05 7.67
N LEU A 211 -4.06 6.45 8.65
CA LEU A 211 -3.44 5.56 9.65
C LEU A 211 -4.40 5.19 10.80
N LEU A 212 -5.43 6.01 11.03
CA LEU A 212 -6.49 5.73 12.00
C LEU A 212 -7.49 4.69 11.45
N SER A 213 -7.96 4.86 10.21
CA SER A 213 -8.91 3.92 9.58
C SER A 213 -8.30 2.55 9.22
N SER A 214 -6.99 2.46 9.07
CA SER A 214 -6.26 1.19 8.98
C SER A 214 -6.06 0.49 10.35
N GLY A 215 -6.41 1.14 11.46
CA GLY A 215 -6.24 0.57 12.81
C GLY A 215 -4.82 0.60 13.36
N MET A 216 -3.88 1.29 12.70
CA MET A 216 -2.46 1.33 13.07
C MET A 216 -2.19 2.25 14.28
N GLY A 217 -3.04 3.26 14.48
CA GLY A 217 -3.01 4.14 15.66
C GLY A 217 -3.53 3.53 16.97
N ARG A 218 -3.97 2.26 16.98
CA ARG A 218 -4.55 1.61 18.18
C ARG A 218 -3.56 1.47 19.33
N ASP A 219 -4.08 1.65 20.54
CA ASP A 219 -3.41 1.53 21.83
C ASP A 219 -2.20 2.46 22.02
N TRP A 220 -2.10 3.55 21.23
CA TRP A 220 -0.92 4.42 21.28
C TRP A 220 -0.67 5.03 22.68
N PRO A 221 0.55 4.96 23.24
CA PRO A 221 1.82 4.59 22.61
C PRO A 221 2.33 3.16 22.91
N ASP A 222 1.46 2.25 23.37
CA ASP A 222 1.81 0.90 23.83
C ASP A 222 2.76 0.15 22.87
N ALA A 223 3.90 -0.31 23.40
CA ALA A 223 4.96 -1.04 22.69
C ALA A 223 5.50 -0.36 21.41
N ARG A 224 5.58 0.98 21.40
CA ARG A 224 6.30 1.77 20.39
C ARG A 224 7.52 2.43 21.01
N GLY A 225 8.56 2.62 20.20
CA GLY A 225 9.78 3.29 20.63
C GLY A 225 10.80 3.43 19.51
N ILE A 226 11.93 4.04 19.86
CA ILE A 226 13.02 4.38 18.95
C ILE A 226 14.31 3.86 19.55
N TRP A 227 15.03 3.03 18.82
CA TRP A 227 16.42 2.71 19.12
C TRP A 227 17.33 3.57 18.24
N HIS A 228 18.44 4.08 18.76
CA HIS A 228 19.52 4.65 17.93
C HIS A 228 20.91 4.35 18.48
N ASN A 229 21.90 4.32 17.60
CA ASN A 229 23.30 4.16 18.00
C ASN A 229 23.87 5.41 18.67
N GLU A 230 24.97 5.25 19.42
CA GLU A 230 25.66 6.35 20.12
C GLU A 230 26.09 7.48 19.17
N ALA A 231 26.43 7.15 17.92
CA ALA A 231 26.84 8.10 16.90
C ALA A 231 25.68 8.82 16.18
N LYS A 232 24.41 8.56 16.57
CA LYS A 232 23.19 9.15 15.97
C LYS A 232 23.18 9.10 14.42
N ASN A 233 23.62 7.98 13.85
CA ASN A 233 23.75 7.80 12.40
C ASN A 233 23.22 6.44 11.87
N PHE A 234 22.73 5.59 12.78
CA PHE A 234 21.94 4.39 12.51
C PHE A 234 20.85 4.26 13.59
N LEU A 235 19.59 4.08 13.19
CA LEU A 235 18.43 4.05 14.10
C LEU A 235 17.32 3.12 13.59
N VAL A 236 16.45 2.71 14.50
CA VAL A 236 15.31 1.80 14.23
C VAL A 236 14.07 2.30 14.95
N TRP A 237 12.99 2.56 14.22
CA TRP A 237 11.66 2.75 14.82
C TRP A 237 10.98 1.39 15.01
N VAL A 238 10.23 1.23 16.11
CA VAL A 238 9.54 -0.01 16.50
C VAL A 238 8.02 0.22 16.51
N ASN A 239 7.27 -0.66 15.83
CA ASN A 239 5.80 -0.69 15.77
C ASN A 239 5.10 0.60 15.27
N GLU A 240 5.70 1.26 14.26
CA GLU A 240 5.16 2.45 13.56
C GLU A 240 4.25 2.02 12.38
N GLU A 241 4.68 2.19 11.12
CA GLU A 241 3.93 1.72 9.94
C GLU A 241 4.11 0.21 9.73
N ASP A 242 5.26 -0.32 10.14
CA ASP A 242 5.72 -1.70 10.04
C ASP A 242 6.30 -2.14 11.40
N HIS A 243 6.60 -3.43 11.63
CA HIS A 243 7.15 -3.89 12.93
C HIS A 243 8.48 -3.22 13.28
N CYS A 244 9.39 -3.09 12.31
CA CYS A 244 10.52 -2.17 12.46
C CYS A 244 10.85 -1.41 11.18
N ARG A 245 11.48 -0.25 11.36
CA ARG A 245 11.90 0.64 10.28
C ARG A 245 13.34 1.07 10.48
N VAL A 246 14.24 0.34 9.83
CA VAL A 246 15.70 0.50 9.94
C VAL A 246 16.17 1.65 9.04
N ILE A 247 16.94 2.56 9.61
CA ILE A 247 17.36 3.83 9.00
C ILE A 247 18.86 4.03 9.23
N SER A 248 19.61 4.36 8.17
CA SER A 248 20.99 4.82 8.21
C SER A 248 21.06 6.19 7.54
N MET A 249 21.77 7.14 8.14
CA MET A 249 21.87 8.52 7.63
C MET A 249 23.08 9.27 8.17
N GLU A 250 23.59 10.24 7.41
CA GLU A 250 24.59 11.22 7.86
C GLU A 250 24.53 12.52 7.05
N LYS A 251 25.25 13.55 7.50
CA LYS A 251 25.43 14.82 6.78
C LYS A 251 26.54 14.69 5.73
N GLY A 252 26.43 15.45 4.65
CA GLY A 252 27.31 15.35 3.48
C GLY A 252 26.85 14.30 2.46
N GLY A 253 27.75 13.90 1.57
CA GLY A 253 27.44 13.13 0.36
C GLY A 253 27.90 11.67 0.32
N ASN A 254 28.28 11.06 1.45
CA ASN A 254 28.80 9.68 1.48
C ASN A 254 27.69 8.62 1.57
N MET A 255 26.93 8.47 0.47
CA MET A 255 25.88 7.46 0.34
C MET A 255 26.42 6.03 0.56
N LYS A 256 27.68 5.78 0.18
CA LYS A 256 28.29 4.45 0.31
C LYS A 256 28.50 4.04 1.76
N ALA A 257 29.11 4.87 2.61
CA ALA A 257 29.27 4.57 4.03
C ALA A 257 27.92 4.44 4.77
N VAL A 258 26.90 5.22 4.37
CA VAL A 258 25.52 5.06 4.85
C VAL A 258 24.97 3.67 4.50
N PHE A 259 25.16 3.22 3.25
CA PHE A 259 24.64 1.93 2.78
C PHE A 259 25.44 0.72 3.32
N GLU A 260 26.76 0.85 3.49
CA GLU A 260 27.59 -0.14 4.18
C GLU A 260 27.11 -0.32 5.64
N ARG A 261 26.95 0.78 6.39
CA ARG A 261 26.41 0.76 7.76
C ARG A 261 24.98 0.21 7.84
N PHE A 262 24.13 0.55 6.87
CA PHE A 262 22.78 0.00 6.74
C PHE A 262 22.78 -1.52 6.53
N CYS A 263 23.63 -2.01 5.62
CA CYS A 263 23.73 -3.44 5.32
C CYS A 263 24.34 -4.25 6.47
N ASP A 264 25.36 -3.73 7.16
CA ASP A 264 25.95 -4.36 8.34
C ASP A 264 24.95 -4.41 9.51
N GLY A 265 24.30 -3.28 9.82
CA GLY A 265 23.30 -3.19 10.88
C GLY A 265 22.09 -4.10 10.65
N LEU A 266 21.52 -4.10 9.44
CA LEU A 266 20.35 -4.93 9.13
C LEU A 266 20.69 -6.43 9.20
N LYS A 267 21.83 -6.87 8.66
CA LYS A 267 22.31 -8.26 8.78
C LYS A 267 22.55 -8.67 10.23
N LYS A 268 23.10 -7.79 11.07
CA LYS A 268 23.34 -8.08 12.49
C LYS A 268 22.04 -8.24 13.28
N VAL A 269 21.06 -7.37 13.07
CA VAL A 269 19.72 -7.51 13.68
C VAL A 269 19.04 -8.80 13.23
N GLU A 270 19.07 -9.11 11.93
CA GLU A 270 18.53 -10.34 11.36
C GLU A 270 19.20 -11.59 11.96
N SER A 271 20.54 -11.65 11.97
CA SER A 271 21.30 -12.73 12.62
C SER A 271 21.17 -12.78 14.15
N ALA A 272 20.69 -11.72 14.81
CA ALA A 272 20.37 -11.74 16.24
C ALA A 272 18.96 -12.28 16.51
N MET A 273 17.99 -11.96 15.64
CA MET A 273 16.66 -12.56 15.65
C MET A 273 16.69 -14.06 15.31
N GLU A 274 17.52 -14.48 14.34
CA GLU A 274 17.65 -15.90 13.97
C GLU A 274 18.15 -16.77 15.14
N LYS A 275 19.07 -16.26 15.97
CA LYS A 275 19.53 -16.95 17.20
C LYS A 275 18.41 -17.13 18.23
N GLN A 276 17.38 -16.30 18.17
CA GLN A 276 16.16 -16.39 19.00
C GLN A 276 15.04 -17.20 18.31
N ASN A 277 15.30 -17.80 17.14
CA ASN A 277 14.32 -18.50 16.30
C ASN A 277 13.20 -17.57 15.74
N TYR A 278 13.54 -16.30 15.45
CA TYR A 278 12.69 -15.37 14.71
C TYR A 278 13.32 -14.99 13.37
N GLN A 279 12.49 -14.63 12.40
CA GLN A 279 12.90 -14.22 11.04
C GLN A 279 12.01 -13.07 10.56
N PHE A 280 12.42 -12.36 9.52
CA PHE A 280 11.54 -11.42 8.83
C PHE A 280 10.60 -12.14 7.84
N MET A 281 9.44 -11.54 7.58
CA MET A 281 8.51 -11.96 6.53
C MET A 281 9.13 -11.70 5.15
N TRP A 282 9.31 -12.76 4.36
CA TRP A 282 9.86 -12.68 3.00
C TRP A 282 9.21 -13.71 2.07
N ASN A 283 8.88 -13.29 0.85
CA ASN A 283 8.19 -14.06 -0.17
C ASN A 283 8.90 -13.88 -1.53
N GLU A 284 9.05 -14.95 -2.33
CA GLU A 284 9.82 -14.91 -3.59
C GLU A 284 9.23 -13.95 -4.64
N HIS A 285 7.90 -13.78 -4.67
CA HIS A 285 7.24 -12.81 -5.53
C HIS A 285 7.32 -11.39 -4.96
N LEU A 286 7.08 -11.22 -3.66
CA LEU A 286 6.85 -9.91 -3.02
C LEU A 286 8.08 -9.29 -2.33
N GLY A 287 9.18 -10.02 -2.19
CA GLY A 287 10.30 -9.63 -1.32
C GLY A 287 9.91 -9.61 0.15
N PHE A 288 10.43 -8.64 0.91
CA PHE A 288 10.03 -8.43 2.29
C PHE A 288 8.58 -7.93 2.38
N VAL A 289 7.79 -8.57 3.22
CA VAL A 289 6.35 -8.30 3.36
C VAL A 289 6.11 -7.21 4.39
N LEU A 290 5.37 -6.17 4.00
CA LEU A 290 5.13 -4.95 4.77
C LEU A 290 3.65 -4.55 4.73
N THR A 291 3.25 -3.68 5.67
CA THR A 291 1.85 -3.28 5.89
C THR A 291 1.21 -2.67 4.65
N CYS A 292 1.92 -1.75 4.00
CA CYS A 292 1.43 -1.05 2.82
C CYS A 292 2.02 -1.68 1.54
N PRO A 293 1.19 -2.09 0.55
CA PRO A 293 1.66 -2.64 -0.72
C PRO A 293 2.67 -1.77 -1.48
N SER A 294 2.73 -0.44 -1.24
CA SER A 294 3.76 0.42 -1.86
C SER A 294 5.18 0.19 -1.35
N ASN A 295 5.33 -0.48 -0.21
CA ASN A 295 6.63 -0.68 0.44
C ASN A 295 7.21 -2.08 0.14
N LEU A 296 6.44 -2.98 -0.48
CA LEU A 296 6.89 -4.34 -0.81
C LEU A 296 8.18 -4.38 -1.65
N GLY A 297 8.86 -5.52 -1.58
CA GLY A 297 10.13 -5.77 -2.24
C GLY A 297 11.27 -5.54 -1.26
N THR A 298 12.08 -4.53 -1.54
CA THR A 298 13.22 -4.15 -0.69
C THR A 298 12.81 -3.39 0.57
N GLY A 299 11.62 -2.76 0.56
CA GLY A 299 11.24 -1.66 1.46
C GLY A 299 12.07 -0.37 1.29
N LEU A 300 13.09 -0.39 0.43
CA LEU A 300 14.20 0.55 0.50
C LEU A 300 13.85 1.91 -0.10
N ARG A 301 13.91 2.95 0.72
CA ARG A 301 14.02 4.34 0.27
C ARG A 301 15.43 4.84 0.54
N ALA A 302 16.24 4.93 -0.51
CA ALA A 302 17.48 5.70 -0.52
C ALA A 302 17.20 7.08 -1.11
N GLY A 303 17.84 8.12 -0.55
CA GLY A 303 17.69 9.48 -1.03
C GLY A 303 18.67 10.45 -0.41
N VAL A 304 18.67 11.66 -0.94
CA VAL A 304 19.57 12.76 -0.56
C VAL A 304 18.78 14.06 -0.41
N HIS A 305 19.25 14.96 0.45
CA HIS A 305 18.84 16.36 0.38
C HIS A 305 19.80 17.10 -0.55
N ALA A 306 19.33 17.42 -1.76
CA ALA A 306 20.10 18.09 -2.81
C ALA A 306 19.54 19.47 -3.15
N LYS A 307 20.40 20.49 -3.22
CA LYS A 307 20.07 21.81 -3.78
C LYS A 307 20.18 21.78 -5.30
N LEU A 308 19.08 22.04 -5.99
CA LEU A 308 18.96 22.03 -7.46
C LEU A 308 18.17 23.29 -7.88
N GLU A 309 18.75 24.47 -7.65
CA GLU A 309 18.02 25.74 -7.69
C GLU A 309 17.69 26.23 -9.11
N LEU A 310 18.51 25.89 -10.10
CA LEU A 310 18.24 26.24 -11.51
C LEU A 310 17.54 25.08 -12.22
N LEU A 311 18.00 23.84 -12.00
CA LEU A 311 17.45 22.65 -12.63
C LEU A 311 15.98 22.43 -12.25
N SER A 312 15.58 22.75 -11.01
CA SER A 312 14.17 22.65 -10.61
C SER A 312 13.22 23.66 -11.26
N LYS A 313 13.77 24.65 -11.99
CA LYS A 313 13.03 25.64 -12.78
C LYS A 313 12.99 25.26 -14.28
N ASP A 314 13.75 24.25 -14.71
CA ASP A 314 13.68 23.72 -16.07
C ASP A 314 12.40 22.89 -16.25
N ALA A 315 11.65 23.18 -17.32
CA ALA A 315 10.38 22.53 -17.64
C ALA A 315 10.47 21.02 -17.93
N ARG A 316 11.69 20.44 -17.96
CA ARG A 316 11.98 19.03 -18.20
C ARG A 316 12.35 18.26 -16.93
N PHE A 317 12.50 18.94 -15.78
CA PHE A 317 13.00 18.32 -14.54
C PHE A 317 12.20 17.09 -14.08
N ASP A 318 10.87 17.13 -14.16
CA ASP A 318 10.02 16.00 -13.76
C ASP A 318 10.08 14.82 -14.75
N ASP A 319 10.28 15.08 -16.05
CA ASP A 319 10.53 14.01 -17.02
C ASP A 319 11.93 13.40 -16.83
N ILE A 320 12.94 14.20 -16.50
CA ILE A 320 14.29 13.72 -16.15
C ILE A 320 14.22 12.80 -14.92
N LEU A 321 13.56 13.22 -13.83
CA LEU A 321 13.37 12.39 -12.63
C LEU A 321 12.61 11.08 -12.94
N LYS A 322 11.52 11.17 -13.69
CA LYS A 322 10.69 10.03 -14.12
C LYS A 322 11.50 9.00 -14.94
N THR A 323 12.34 9.46 -15.86
CA THR A 323 13.23 8.59 -16.67
C THR A 323 14.37 7.98 -15.84
N LEU A 324 14.91 8.72 -14.87
CA LEU A 324 15.87 8.19 -13.89
C LEU A 324 15.22 7.26 -12.83
N ARG A 325 13.89 7.12 -12.82
CA ARG A 325 13.09 6.45 -11.76
C ARG A 325 13.36 7.03 -10.36
N LEU A 326 13.54 8.35 -10.30
CA LEU A 326 13.64 9.13 -9.08
C LEU A 326 12.33 9.91 -8.82
N GLN A 327 12.17 10.38 -7.59
CA GLN A 327 11.09 11.27 -7.15
C GLN A 327 11.68 12.41 -6.32
N LYS A 328 11.11 13.62 -6.45
CA LYS A 328 11.40 14.78 -5.59
C LYS A 328 10.31 14.95 -4.52
N ARG A 329 10.68 15.49 -3.36
CA ARG A 329 9.79 15.98 -2.30
C ARG A 329 10.41 17.22 -1.64
N GLY A 330 9.63 17.98 -0.88
CA GLY A 330 10.20 18.90 0.11
C GLY A 330 10.88 18.13 1.25
N THR A 331 11.75 18.81 1.99
CA THR A 331 12.62 18.20 3.01
C THR A 331 11.91 17.71 4.27
N GLY A 332 10.63 18.04 4.45
CA GLY A 332 9.82 17.61 5.61
C GLY A 332 8.82 16.49 5.35
N GLY A 333 8.64 16.04 4.10
CA GLY A 333 7.66 14.99 3.77
C GLY A 333 6.96 15.15 2.42
N VAL A 334 5.97 14.28 2.18
CA VAL A 334 5.26 14.11 0.89
C VAL A 334 4.71 15.42 0.36
N ASP A 335 4.03 16.18 1.22
CA ASP A 335 3.27 17.38 0.86
C ASP A 335 3.96 18.68 1.29
N THR A 336 5.23 18.61 1.69
CA THR A 336 6.01 19.79 2.08
C THR A 336 6.60 20.51 0.86
N ALA A 337 6.57 21.83 0.88
CA ALA A 337 7.21 22.64 -0.15
C ALA A 337 8.75 22.57 -0.04
N ALA A 338 9.44 22.57 -1.18
CA ALA A 338 10.89 22.71 -1.23
C ALA A 338 11.30 24.14 -0.84
N GLN A 339 12.17 24.28 0.15
CA GLN A 339 12.72 25.58 0.58
C GLN A 339 14.10 25.80 -0.04
N GLY A 340 14.37 27.02 -0.52
CA GLY A 340 15.69 27.40 -1.05
C GLY A 340 16.20 26.57 -2.24
N GLY A 341 15.31 25.90 -2.99
CA GLY A 341 15.67 24.96 -4.06
C GLY A 341 16.22 23.61 -3.58
N VAL A 342 16.00 23.24 -2.31
CA VAL A 342 16.45 21.97 -1.72
C VAL A 342 15.34 20.92 -1.78
N PHE A 343 15.65 19.75 -2.33
CA PHE A 343 14.72 18.65 -2.53
C PHE A 343 15.24 17.36 -1.89
N ASP A 344 14.32 16.56 -1.35
CA ASP A 344 14.53 15.15 -1.04
C ASP A 344 14.38 14.35 -2.34
N ILE A 345 15.53 14.04 -2.97
CA ILE A 345 15.64 13.25 -4.20
C ILE A 345 15.87 11.79 -3.81
N SER A 346 14.98 10.90 -4.23
CA SER A 346 14.99 9.49 -3.78
C SER A 346 14.52 8.52 -4.86
N ASN A 347 14.82 7.23 -4.71
CA ASN A 347 14.33 6.19 -5.63
C ASN A 347 12.79 6.09 -5.63
N LEU A 348 12.19 5.91 -6.80
CA LEU A 348 10.76 5.65 -7.00
C LEU A 348 10.40 4.16 -6.81
N ASP A 349 11.28 3.27 -7.30
CA ASP A 349 11.09 1.81 -7.33
C ASP A 349 11.36 1.15 -5.96
N ARG A 350 10.63 0.08 -5.63
CA ARG A 350 10.80 -0.72 -4.39
C ARG A 350 10.83 -2.22 -4.67
N LEU A 351 9.93 -2.65 -5.56
CA LEU A 351 9.73 -4.02 -6.01
C LEU A 351 10.44 -4.25 -7.36
N GLY A 352 10.72 -5.51 -7.71
CA GLY A 352 11.43 -5.89 -8.95
C GLY A 352 12.92 -5.49 -9.10
N LYS A 353 13.51 -4.75 -8.16
CA LYS A 353 14.95 -4.38 -8.12
C LYS A 353 15.53 -4.59 -6.72
N SER A 354 16.82 -4.92 -6.62
CA SER A 354 17.52 -5.12 -5.35
C SER A 354 17.94 -3.82 -4.64
N GLU A 355 18.33 -3.91 -3.37
CA GLU A 355 18.81 -2.77 -2.60
C GLU A 355 20.02 -2.09 -3.25
N VAL A 356 21.01 -2.88 -3.70
CA VAL A 356 22.17 -2.39 -4.50
C VAL A 356 21.72 -1.69 -5.79
N GLU A 357 20.81 -2.29 -6.58
CA GLU A 357 20.31 -1.68 -7.82
C GLU A 357 19.64 -0.33 -7.56
N LEU A 358 18.86 -0.23 -6.47
CA LEU A 358 18.15 1.00 -6.09
C LEU A 358 19.07 2.10 -5.54
N VAL A 359 20.09 1.76 -4.75
CA VAL A 359 21.07 2.73 -4.22
C VAL A 359 21.98 3.26 -5.34
N GLN A 360 22.46 2.38 -6.22
CA GLN A 360 23.29 2.78 -7.35
C GLN A 360 22.54 3.73 -8.31
N MET A 361 21.24 3.54 -8.50
CA MET A 361 20.41 4.46 -9.27
C MET A 361 20.27 5.85 -8.63
N VAL A 362 20.23 5.94 -7.29
CA VAL A 362 20.22 7.23 -6.59
C VAL A 362 21.57 7.93 -6.74
N ILE A 363 22.69 7.22 -6.58
CA ILE A 363 24.04 7.78 -6.77
C ILE A 363 24.19 8.35 -8.19
N ASN A 364 24.02 7.50 -9.21
CA ASN A 364 24.19 7.89 -10.62
C ASN A 364 23.26 9.04 -11.04
N GLY A 365 22.01 9.02 -10.55
CA GLY A 365 21.04 10.06 -10.85
C GLY A 365 21.34 11.39 -10.14
N VAL A 366 21.79 11.36 -8.89
CA VAL A 366 22.16 12.58 -8.13
C VAL A 366 23.40 13.23 -8.73
N ASP A 367 24.43 12.46 -9.09
CA ASP A 367 25.62 13.00 -9.75
C ASP A 367 25.27 13.70 -11.07
N LEU A 368 24.38 13.12 -11.88
CA LEU A 368 23.90 13.72 -13.12
C LEU A 368 23.07 15.01 -12.88
N LEU A 369 22.16 15.01 -11.91
CA LEU A 369 21.38 16.20 -11.54
C LEU A 369 22.27 17.34 -11.03
N VAL A 370 23.32 17.02 -10.26
CA VAL A 370 24.33 17.99 -9.82
C VAL A 370 25.19 18.49 -10.99
N GLN A 371 25.52 17.63 -11.96
CA GLN A 371 26.22 18.04 -13.19
C GLN A 371 25.36 19.01 -14.03
N MET A 372 24.07 18.73 -14.17
CA MET A 372 23.11 19.62 -14.84
C MET A 372 22.99 20.98 -14.14
N GLU A 373 22.82 20.99 -12.81
CA GLU A 373 22.76 22.22 -12.02
C GLU A 373 24.04 23.07 -12.20
N LYS A 374 25.23 22.44 -12.18
CA LYS A 374 26.52 23.11 -12.46
C LYS A 374 26.58 23.72 -13.86
N CYS A 375 26.10 23.01 -14.89
CA CYS A 375 26.03 23.52 -16.25
C CYS A 375 25.12 24.76 -16.36
N LEU A 376 23.93 24.72 -15.75
CA LEU A 376 23.02 25.87 -15.69
C LEU A 376 23.63 27.05 -14.93
N GLN A 377 24.32 26.81 -13.82
CA GLN A 377 25.00 27.87 -13.06
C GLN A 377 26.17 28.50 -13.83
N ALA A 378 26.80 27.75 -14.74
CA ALA A 378 27.80 28.26 -15.68
C ALA A 378 27.18 28.91 -16.94
N GLY A 379 25.85 28.97 -17.06
CA GLY A 379 25.15 29.53 -18.23
C GLY A 379 25.16 28.64 -19.48
N ASN A 380 25.55 27.37 -19.35
CA ASN A 380 25.58 26.40 -20.44
C ASN A 380 24.25 25.63 -20.53
N SER A 381 23.94 25.09 -21.71
CA SER A 381 22.81 24.16 -21.83
C SER A 381 23.10 22.82 -21.13
N ILE A 382 22.03 22.11 -20.78
CA ILE A 382 22.05 20.76 -20.23
C ILE A 382 21.64 19.69 -21.25
N ASP A 383 21.36 20.06 -22.51
CA ASP A 383 20.76 19.15 -23.49
C ASP A 383 21.56 17.86 -23.67
N GLU A 384 22.89 17.92 -23.73
CA GLU A 384 23.78 16.76 -23.85
C GLU A 384 23.79 15.85 -22.59
N LEU A 385 23.37 16.37 -21.44
CA LEU A 385 23.28 15.63 -20.18
C LEU A 385 21.91 14.96 -20.00
N ILE A 386 20.90 15.34 -20.78
CA ILE A 386 19.53 14.85 -20.60
C ILE A 386 19.47 13.34 -20.97
N PRO A 387 18.95 12.48 -20.07
CA PRO A 387 18.82 11.05 -20.33
C PRO A 387 18.06 10.74 -21.63
N LEU A 388 18.64 9.85 -22.43
CA LEU A 388 18.03 9.30 -23.65
C LEU A 388 16.66 8.67 -23.34
N GLY A 389 15.62 9.41 -23.72
CA GLY A 389 14.21 9.20 -23.36
C GLY A 389 13.43 10.49 -23.04
N CYS A 390 14.13 11.58 -22.68
CA CYS A 390 13.52 12.87 -22.31
C CYS A 390 13.55 13.95 -23.42
N TYR A 391 14.11 13.64 -24.60
CA TYR A 391 14.13 14.57 -25.72
C TYR A 391 12.72 14.69 -26.32
N ARG A 392 12.21 15.92 -26.45
CA ARG A 392 10.97 16.19 -27.18
C ARG A 392 11.25 16.01 -28.68
N PRO A 393 10.32 15.44 -29.47
CA PRO A 393 10.49 15.35 -30.92
C PRO A 393 10.41 16.76 -31.53
N GLU A 394 11.57 17.28 -31.92
CA GLU A 394 11.71 18.57 -32.60
C GLU A 394 12.32 18.37 -34.00
N GLY A 395 11.75 19.07 -35.00
CA GLY A 395 12.11 18.87 -36.40
C GLY A 395 11.82 17.45 -36.88
N ASN A 396 12.85 16.75 -37.35
CA ASN A 396 12.77 15.38 -37.85
C ASN A 396 13.22 14.31 -36.82
N PHE A 397 13.59 14.70 -35.59
CA PHE A 397 14.05 13.73 -34.59
C PHE A 397 12.89 12.81 -34.15
N PRO A 398 13.05 11.47 -34.19
CA PRO A 398 11.97 10.54 -33.85
C PRO A 398 11.60 10.58 -32.36
N ASP A 399 10.31 10.41 -32.04
CA ASP A 399 9.89 10.14 -30.66
C ASP A 399 10.33 8.72 -30.27
N LEU A 400 11.22 8.66 -29.27
CA LEU A 400 11.81 7.45 -28.71
C LEU A 400 11.47 7.29 -27.22
N SER A 401 10.56 8.11 -26.69
CA SER A 401 10.22 8.19 -25.25
C SER A 401 9.66 6.90 -24.66
N CYS A 402 9.13 6.01 -25.51
CA CYS A 402 8.51 4.74 -25.14
C CYS A 402 9.35 3.50 -25.55
N HIS A 403 10.59 3.70 -26.02
CA HIS A 403 11.33 2.68 -26.77
C HIS A 403 12.39 1.92 -25.96
N ASN A 404 12.38 0.60 -26.07
CA ASN A 404 13.28 -0.33 -25.38
C ASN A 404 14.16 -1.13 -26.37
N ASN A 405 14.95 -0.42 -27.17
CA ASN A 405 15.92 -0.98 -28.12
C ASN A 405 17.26 -0.23 -28.05
N TRP A 406 18.37 -0.85 -28.47
CA TRP A 406 19.71 -0.28 -28.30
C TRP A 406 19.94 0.99 -29.12
N MET A 407 19.39 1.08 -30.34
CA MET A 407 19.41 2.30 -31.16
C MET A 407 18.81 3.49 -30.40
N ALA A 408 17.63 3.32 -29.80
CA ALA A 408 16.99 4.35 -28.99
C ALA A 408 17.77 4.72 -27.71
N ARG A 409 18.64 3.82 -27.23
CA ARG A 409 19.57 4.06 -26.12
C ARG A 409 20.96 4.58 -26.56
N CYS A 410 21.11 4.96 -27.83
CA CYS A 410 22.35 5.49 -28.42
C CYS A 410 22.12 6.74 -29.27
N LEU A 411 20.99 6.88 -29.96
CA LEU A 411 20.67 8.01 -30.84
C LEU A 411 20.31 9.26 -30.03
N THR A 412 21.29 10.12 -29.76
CA THR A 412 21.05 11.48 -29.25
C THR A 412 20.61 12.41 -30.39
N PRO A 413 19.97 13.56 -30.10
CA PRO A 413 19.74 14.58 -31.12
C PRO A 413 21.02 15.10 -31.78
N ALA A 414 22.15 15.14 -31.05
CA ALA A 414 23.44 15.51 -31.63
C ALA A 414 23.95 14.48 -32.67
N ILE A 415 23.81 13.17 -32.38
CA ILE A 415 24.14 12.09 -33.33
C ILE A 415 23.13 12.06 -34.49
N PHE A 416 21.85 12.37 -34.25
CA PHE A 416 20.89 12.50 -35.33
C PHE A 416 21.25 13.69 -36.24
N GLU A 417 21.56 14.86 -35.68
CA GLU A 417 21.92 16.07 -36.42
C GLU A 417 23.24 15.89 -37.21
N SER A 418 24.23 15.17 -36.66
CA SER A 418 25.48 14.86 -37.36
C SER A 418 25.32 13.83 -38.49
N LEU A 419 24.29 12.97 -38.43
CA LEU A 419 24.11 11.84 -39.35
C LEU A 419 22.93 11.98 -40.34
N LYS A 420 21.89 12.78 -40.08
CA LYS A 420 20.63 12.80 -40.85
C LYS A 420 20.82 13.09 -42.36
N ASP A 421 21.75 13.99 -42.68
CA ASP A 421 22.04 14.42 -44.05
C ASP A 421 23.15 13.56 -44.70
N LYS A 422 23.86 12.73 -43.92
CA LYS A 422 24.83 11.77 -44.44
C LYS A 422 24.11 10.62 -45.15
N LYS A 423 24.74 10.14 -46.23
CA LYS A 423 24.28 9.00 -47.03
C LYS A 423 25.50 8.22 -47.49
N THR A 424 25.37 6.90 -47.58
CA THR A 424 26.41 6.04 -48.17
C THR A 424 26.55 6.33 -49.67
N ALA A 425 27.61 5.84 -50.32
CA ALA A 425 27.80 5.96 -51.77
C ALA A 425 26.69 5.27 -52.60
N THR A 426 25.93 4.36 -52.00
CA THR A 426 24.73 3.75 -52.62
C THR A 426 23.44 4.54 -52.35
N GLY A 427 23.50 5.60 -51.54
CA GLY A 427 22.39 6.47 -51.20
C GLY A 427 21.57 6.04 -49.98
N PHE A 428 22.01 5.07 -49.18
CA PHE A 428 21.31 4.65 -47.96
C PHE A 428 21.40 5.75 -46.88
N THR A 429 20.28 6.09 -46.23
CA THR A 429 20.19 7.19 -45.25
C THR A 429 20.12 6.70 -43.80
N LEU A 430 20.36 7.61 -42.84
CA LEU A 430 20.13 7.36 -41.43
C LEU A 430 18.70 6.87 -41.14
N ASP A 431 17.69 7.55 -41.71
CA ASP A 431 16.27 7.20 -41.52
C ASP A 431 16.02 5.74 -41.92
N GLN A 432 16.52 5.29 -43.08
CA GLN A 432 16.39 3.91 -43.53
C GLN A 432 17.11 2.92 -42.60
N ALA A 433 18.21 3.33 -41.97
CA ALA A 433 18.95 2.51 -41.01
C ALA A 433 18.17 2.36 -39.68
N ILE A 434 17.47 3.41 -39.22
CA ILE A 434 16.80 3.44 -37.91
C ILE A 434 15.29 3.12 -37.95
N GLN A 435 14.63 3.18 -39.11
CA GLN A 435 13.16 3.03 -39.26
C GLN A 435 12.63 1.80 -38.51
N THR A 436 13.36 0.69 -38.56
CA THR A 436 12.96 -0.55 -37.87
C THR A 436 12.89 -0.40 -36.35
N GLY A 437 13.75 0.41 -35.74
CA GLY A 437 13.69 0.74 -34.31
C GLY A 437 12.75 1.89 -33.98
N VAL A 438 12.46 2.80 -34.91
CA VAL A 438 11.48 3.87 -34.73
C VAL A 438 10.05 3.30 -34.74
N ASP A 439 9.72 2.49 -35.75
CA ASP A 439 8.40 1.85 -35.91
C ASP A 439 8.11 0.79 -34.84
N ASN A 440 9.14 0.27 -34.16
CA ASN A 440 9.02 -0.81 -33.18
C ASN A 440 9.65 -0.41 -31.84
N PRO A 441 8.84 -0.01 -30.83
CA PRO A 441 9.31 0.34 -29.48
C PRO A 441 10.03 -0.77 -28.68
N GLY A 442 10.37 -1.90 -29.29
CA GLY A 442 11.09 -3.00 -28.65
C GLY A 442 10.22 -3.86 -27.74
N HIS A 443 10.85 -4.84 -27.08
CA HIS A 443 10.18 -5.75 -26.15
C HIS A 443 10.48 -5.32 -24.71
N PRO A 444 9.48 -5.22 -23.81
CA PRO A 444 9.68 -4.65 -22.46
C PRO A 444 10.71 -5.42 -21.60
N PHE A 445 10.98 -6.68 -21.93
CA PHE A 445 11.92 -7.53 -21.18
C PHE A 445 13.22 -7.86 -21.94
N ILE A 446 13.38 -7.41 -23.20
CA ILE A 446 14.57 -7.74 -24.03
C ILE A 446 14.94 -6.54 -24.91
N TYR A 447 16.16 -6.02 -24.74
CA TYR A 447 16.72 -4.99 -25.61
C TYR A 447 16.98 -5.56 -27.02
N THR A 448 16.13 -5.16 -27.99
CA THR A 448 16.36 -5.42 -29.42
C THR A 448 17.38 -4.42 -29.98
N VAL A 449 17.84 -4.60 -31.22
CA VAL A 449 18.87 -3.71 -31.81
C VAL A 449 18.31 -2.35 -32.19
N GLY A 450 17.27 -2.31 -33.05
CA GLY A 450 16.63 -1.07 -33.49
C GLY A 450 17.28 -0.37 -34.70
N CYS A 451 18.35 -0.92 -35.29
CA CYS A 451 18.90 -0.45 -36.57
C CYS A 451 19.38 -1.61 -37.46
N VAL A 452 19.53 -1.33 -38.76
CA VAL A 452 19.99 -2.26 -39.82
C VAL A 452 20.91 -1.58 -40.83
N ALA A 453 21.77 -2.35 -41.48
CA ALA A 453 22.67 -1.87 -42.52
C ALA A 453 22.11 -2.06 -43.94
N GLY A 454 22.30 -1.05 -44.79
CA GLY A 454 21.86 -1.05 -46.19
C GLY A 454 22.94 -1.49 -47.18
N ASP A 455 24.20 -1.41 -46.79
CA ASP A 455 25.38 -1.82 -47.55
C ASP A 455 26.59 -2.03 -46.60
N GLU A 456 27.77 -2.27 -47.17
CA GLU A 456 29.02 -2.47 -46.40
C GLU A 456 29.51 -1.15 -45.75
N GLU A 457 29.26 -0.01 -46.38
CA GLU A 457 29.71 1.33 -45.96
C GLU A 457 28.86 1.92 -44.83
N THR A 458 27.63 1.44 -44.63
CA THR A 458 26.70 1.85 -43.57
C THR A 458 27.37 1.90 -42.19
N TYR A 459 28.18 0.88 -41.86
CA TYR A 459 28.89 0.79 -40.58
C TYR A 459 30.01 1.84 -40.43
N GLU A 460 30.51 2.42 -41.52
CA GLU A 460 31.51 3.50 -41.52
C GLU A 460 30.84 4.89 -41.58
N THR A 461 29.85 5.08 -42.46
CA THR A 461 29.11 6.35 -42.62
C THR A 461 28.36 6.76 -41.35
N PHE A 462 27.80 5.77 -40.63
CA PHE A 462 26.96 5.97 -39.45
C PHE A 462 27.60 5.43 -38.16
N ALA A 463 28.93 5.27 -38.13
CA ALA A 463 29.69 4.72 -36.99
C ALA A 463 29.36 5.40 -35.64
N GLU A 464 29.11 6.71 -35.63
CA GLU A 464 28.70 7.49 -34.44
C GLU A 464 27.45 6.92 -33.74
N LEU A 465 26.55 6.25 -34.48
CA LEU A 465 25.41 5.51 -33.95
C LEU A 465 25.69 4.00 -33.83
N PHE A 466 26.33 3.40 -34.83
CA PHE A 466 26.49 1.95 -34.90
C PHE A 466 27.49 1.40 -33.89
N ASP A 467 28.63 2.07 -33.63
CA ASP A 467 29.63 1.59 -32.67
C ASP A 467 29.05 1.48 -31.24
N PRO A 468 28.35 2.50 -30.68
CA PRO A 468 27.72 2.38 -29.37
C PRO A 468 26.61 1.31 -29.30
N VAL A 469 25.92 1.03 -30.41
CA VAL A 469 24.92 -0.05 -30.49
C VAL A 469 25.59 -1.43 -30.53
N ILE A 470 26.70 -1.57 -31.27
CA ILE A 470 27.51 -2.79 -31.36
C ILE A 470 28.13 -3.10 -30.00
N GLU A 471 28.74 -2.11 -29.34
CA GLU A 471 29.36 -2.25 -28.03
C GLU A 471 28.36 -2.75 -26.98
N LYS A 472 27.21 -2.06 -26.83
CA LYS A 472 26.16 -2.45 -25.88
C LYS A 472 25.54 -3.81 -26.23
N ARG A 473 25.34 -4.12 -27.51
CA ARG A 473 24.79 -5.42 -27.94
C ARG A 473 25.76 -6.57 -27.74
N HIS A 474 27.07 -6.37 -27.89
CA HIS A 474 28.08 -7.43 -27.87
C HIS A 474 28.97 -7.41 -26.61
N ASN A 475 28.48 -6.86 -25.50
CA ASN A 475 29.10 -6.92 -24.15
C ASN A 475 30.42 -6.14 -24.03
N GLY A 476 30.46 -4.89 -24.50
CA GLY A 476 31.66 -4.04 -24.42
C GLY A 476 32.63 -4.24 -25.59
N TYR A 477 32.13 -4.70 -26.74
CA TYR A 477 32.96 -4.83 -27.95
C TYR A 477 33.18 -3.46 -28.58
N THR A 478 34.25 -2.77 -28.20
CA THR A 478 34.54 -1.41 -28.66
C THR A 478 35.10 -1.37 -30.08
N LYS A 479 34.99 -0.21 -30.74
CA LYS A 479 35.45 0.04 -32.12
C LYS A 479 36.92 -0.33 -32.41
N ASP A 480 37.76 -0.33 -31.39
CA ASP A 480 39.20 -0.59 -31.49
C ASP A 480 39.54 -2.10 -31.34
N MET A 481 38.55 -2.94 -31.00
CA MET A 481 38.71 -4.40 -30.90
C MET A 481 38.74 -5.07 -32.28
N LYS A 482 39.40 -6.24 -32.37
CA LYS A 482 39.53 -7.01 -33.61
C LYS A 482 38.87 -8.38 -33.49
N HIS A 483 38.22 -8.81 -34.57
CA HIS A 483 37.49 -10.07 -34.61
C HIS A 483 38.41 -11.25 -34.92
N LYS A 484 38.11 -12.41 -34.34
CA LYS A 484 38.74 -13.68 -34.67
C LYS A 484 37.84 -14.46 -35.63
N THR A 485 38.39 -14.93 -36.74
CA THR A 485 37.72 -15.89 -37.62
C THR A 485 38.53 -17.19 -37.61
N ASP A 486 37.85 -18.32 -37.40
CA ASP A 486 38.47 -19.66 -37.51
C ASP A 486 37.40 -20.64 -38.00
N LEU A 487 37.58 -21.09 -39.25
CA LEU A 487 36.71 -22.06 -39.92
C LEU A 487 37.39 -23.43 -40.08
N ASN A 488 38.42 -23.74 -39.28
CA ASN A 488 39.06 -25.05 -39.28
C ASN A 488 38.32 -26.03 -38.33
N PRO A 489 37.54 -27.00 -38.84
CA PRO A 489 36.80 -27.93 -37.99
C PRO A 489 37.69 -28.93 -37.26
N PHE A 490 38.98 -29.05 -37.62
CA PHE A 490 39.93 -29.90 -36.90
C PHE A 490 40.36 -29.29 -35.56
N ASN A 491 40.23 -27.97 -35.38
CA ASN A 491 40.49 -27.27 -34.11
C ASN A 491 39.39 -27.50 -33.04
N LEU A 492 38.24 -28.09 -33.40
CA LEU A 492 37.16 -28.38 -32.45
C LEU A 492 37.44 -29.66 -31.64
N GLU A 493 37.38 -29.61 -30.31
CA GLU A 493 37.59 -30.76 -29.42
C GLU A 493 36.26 -31.40 -28.97
N GLY A 494 36.24 -32.74 -28.88
CA GLY A 494 35.06 -33.51 -28.49
C GLY A 494 33.95 -33.53 -29.55
N GLY A 495 32.70 -33.43 -29.11
CA GLY A 495 31.53 -33.12 -29.95
C GLY A 495 31.11 -34.17 -30.99
N HIS A 496 31.68 -35.37 -31.01
CA HIS A 496 31.37 -36.42 -31.99
C HIS A 496 30.39 -37.49 -31.44
N ASP A 497 30.09 -37.40 -30.15
CA ASP A 497 29.60 -38.47 -29.28
C ASP A 497 28.62 -37.96 -28.20
N LEU A 498 28.00 -36.78 -28.40
CA LEU A 498 27.02 -36.23 -27.45
C LEU A 498 25.85 -37.21 -27.27
N ASP A 499 25.44 -37.45 -26.02
CA ASP A 499 24.54 -38.56 -25.68
C ASP A 499 23.14 -38.41 -26.31
N GLU A 500 22.84 -39.28 -27.26
CA GLU A 500 21.62 -39.24 -28.09
C GLU A 500 20.32 -39.57 -27.32
N LYS A 501 20.41 -40.04 -26.06
CA LYS A 501 19.24 -40.06 -25.17
C LYS A 501 18.72 -38.65 -24.90
N TYR A 502 19.61 -37.65 -24.90
CA TYR A 502 19.32 -36.26 -24.59
C TYR A 502 19.40 -35.37 -25.84
N VAL A 503 20.44 -35.50 -26.66
CA VAL A 503 20.65 -34.69 -27.88
C VAL A 503 19.95 -35.33 -29.08
N LEU A 504 18.91 -34.66 -29.56
CA LEU A 504 18.04 -35.15 -30.63
C LEU A 504 18.54 -34.75 -32.02
N SER A 505 19.19 -33.59 -32.13
CA SER A 505 19.77 -33.07 -33.38
C SER A 505 20.78 -31.95 -33.10
N CYS A 506 21.86 -31.93 -33.88
CA CYS A 506 22.86 -30.86 -33.91
C CYS A 506 22.65 -29.96 -35.14
N ARG A 507 22.81 -28.64 -34.98
CA ARG A 507 22.62 -27.66 -36.05
C ARG A 507 23.57 -26.47 -35.92
N VAL A 508 24.19 -26.09 -37.03
CA VAL A 508 25.03 -24.89 -37.16
C VAL A 508 24.50 -24.06 -38.32
N ARG A 509 24.36 -22.75 -38.14
CA ARG A 509 24.08 -21.81 -39.25
C ARG A 509 24.92 -20.55 -39.16
N THR A 510 25.09 -19.86 -40.28
CA THR A 510 25.54 -18.47 -40.33
C THR A 510 24.91 -17.69 -41.49
N GLY A 511 24.97 -16.36 -41.43
CA GLY A 511 24.73 -15.48 -42.57
C GLY A 511 26.03 -15.14 -43.29
N ARG A 512 25.97 -14.85 -44.59
CA ARG A 512 27.06 -14.18 -45.35
C ARG A 512 26.48 -13.18 -46.35
N SER A 513 27.17 -12.06 -46.54
CA SER A 513 26.83 -10.98 -47.48
C SER A 513 27.83 -10.91 -48.63
N ILE A 514 27.39 -10.55 -49.83
CA ILE A 514 28.26 -10.50 -51.03
C ILE A 514 28.79 -9.09 -51.27
N LYS A 515 30.11 -8.94 -51.38
CA LYS A 515 30.80 -7.67 -51.61
C LYS A 515 30.42 -7.01 -52.95
N GLY A 516 30.22 -5.70 -52.95
CA GLY A 516 29.82 -4.93 -54.13
C GLY A 516 28.39 -5.24 -54.60
N TYR A 517 27.47 -5.40 -53.66
CA TYR A 517 26.01 -5.30 -53.80
C TYR A 517 25.47 -4.69 -52.50
N CYS A 518 24.40 -3.91 -52.54
CA CYS A 518 23.71 -3.45 -51.33
C CYS A 518 23.08 -4.63 -50.57
N LEU A 519 22.91 -4.50 -49.25
CA LEU A 519 22.24 -5.49 -48.38
C LEU A 519 20.70 -5.49 -48.58
N PRO A 520 19.97 -6.52 -48.12
CA PRO A 520 18.52 -6.67 -48.35
C PRO A 520 17.62 -5.45 -48.04
N PRO A 521 17.88 -4.62 -47.00
CA PRO A 521 17.12 -3.39 -46.74
C PRO A 521 17.11 -2.41 -47.91
N HIS A 522 18.22 -2.26 -48.62
CA HIS A 522 18.41 -1.24 -49.65
C HIS A 522 18.38 -1.81 -51.07
N CYS A 523 18.93 -3.01 -51.29
CA CYS A 523 19.19 -3.58 -52.62
C CYS A 523 18.01 -3.50 -53.60
N CYS A 524 18.32 -3.16 -54.85
CA CYS A 524 17.33 -3.10 -55.91
C CYS A 524 17.08 -4.48 -56.54
N ARG A 525 15.99 -4.61 -57.31
CA ARG A 525 15.58 -5.88 -57.96
C ARG A 525 16.70 -6.51 -58.80
N SER A 526 17.46 -5.70 -59.53
CA SER A 526 18.58 -6.16 -60.36
C SER A 526 19.76 -6.69 -59.53
N GLU A 527 20.10 -6.05 -58.40
CA GLU A 527 21.13 -6.58 -57.50
C GLU A 527 20.66 -7.88 -56.83
N ARG A 528 19.42 -7.91 -56.33
CA ARG A 528 18.87 -9.09 -55.65
C ARG A 528 18.84 -10.30 -56.58
N ARG A 529 18.43 -10.12 -57.84
CA ARG A 529 18.49 -11.15 -58.89
C ARG A 529 19.92 -11.49 -59.32
N ALA A 530 20.87 -10.56 -59.25
CA ALA A 530 22.28 -10.84 -59.51
C ALA A 530 22.90 -11.69 -58.38
N VAL A 531 22.57 -11.40 -57.12
CA VAL A 531 22.91 -12.22 -55.94
C VAL A 531 22.26 -13.60 -56.05
N GLU A 532 20.97 -13.66 -56.39
CA GLU A 532 20.26 -14.92 -56.64
C GLU A 532 20.99 -15.78 -57.69
N LYS A 533 21.27 -15.20 -58.87
CA LYS A 533 21.97 -15.87 -59.97
C LYS A 533 23.38 -16.30 -59.56
N LEU A 534 24.15 -15.43 -58.90
CA LEU A 534 25.51 -15.73 -58.44
C LEU A 534 25.54 -16.95 -57.51
N LEU A 535 24.63 -16.98 -56.54
CA LEU A 535 24.52 -18.04 -55.55
C LEU A 535 23.98 -19.33 -56.17
N LYS A 536 22.89 -19.26 -56.94
CA LYS A 536 22.36 -20.41 -57.68
C LYS A 536 23.43 -21.03 -58.57
N ASP A 537 24.11 -20.25 -59.40
CA ASP A 537 25.16 -20.73 -60.31
C ASP A 537 26.40 -21.26 -59.57
N ALA A 538 26.55 -21.01 -58.25
CA ALA A 538 27.62 -21.57 -57.42
C ALA A 538 27.16 -22.86 -56.74
N LEU A 539 25.99 -22.83 -56.11
CA LEU A 539 25.40 -23.96 -55.38
C LEU A 539 25.01 -25.11 -56.33
N ASP A 540 24.51 -24.82 -57.53
CA ASP A 540 24.25 -25.83 -58.57
C ASP A 540 25.55 -26.44 -59.16
N SER A 541 26.71 -25.82 -58.93
CA SER A 541 28.03 -26.36 -59.34
C SER A 541 28.73 -27.16 -58.24
N MET A 542 28.06 -27.42 -57.11
CA MET A 542 28.62 -28.22 -56.04
C MET A 542 28.56 -29.72 -56.33
N GLU A 543 29.71 -30.38 -56.18
CA GLU A 543 29.85 -31.84 -56.30
C GLU A 543 30.12 -32.52 -54.94
N GLY A 544 29.96 -33.84 -54.90
CA GLY A 544 30.19 -34.68 -53.70
C GLY A 544 28.97 -34.70 -52.77
N GLU A 545 29.19 -34.77 -51.45
CA GLU A 545 28.10 -34.64 -50.45
C GLU A 545 27.34 -33.30 -50.60
N PHE A 546 27.98 -32.28 -51.16
CA PHE A 546 27.38 -30.98 -51.43
C PHE A 546 26.58 -30.92 -52.75
N LYS A 547 26.37 -32.02 -53.47
CA LYS A 547 25.49 -32.02 -54.66
C LYS A 547 24.03 -31.79 -54.24
N GLY A 548 23.32 -30.89 -54.93
CA GLY A 548 22.00 -30.41 -54.52
C GLY A 548 21.21 -29.70 -55.61
N GLN A 549 20.11 -29.06 -55.21
CA GLN A 549 19.16 -28.41 -56.11
C GLN A 549 18.64 -27.07 -55.55
N TYR A 550 18.55 -26.05 -56.41
CA TYR A 550 17.87 -24.78 -56.12
C TYR A 550 16.36 -24.80 -56.41
N TYR A 551 15.60 -24.15 -55.53
CA TYR A 551 14.15 -23.98 -55.57
C TYR A 551 13.80 -22.48 -55.41
N PRO A 552 13.51 -21.74 -56.50
CA PRO A 552 13.11 -20.33 -56.43
C PRO A 552 11.68 -20.21 -55.88
N LEU A 553 11.45 -19.27 -54.94
CA LEU A 553 10.13 -19.10 -54.32
C LEU A 553 9.07 -18.63 -55.33
N ASN A 554 9.45 -17.81 -56.32
CA ASN A 554 8.55 -17.26 -57.34
C ASN A 554 7.79 -18.33 -58.17
N ASN A 555 8.37 -19.52 -58.34
CA ASN A 555 7.85 -20.59 -59.22
C ASN A 555 7.70 -21.92 -58.47
N MET A 556 7.62 -21.89 -57.14
CA MET A 556 7.49 -23.08 -56.31
C MET A 556 6.08 -23.67 -56.42
N THR A 557 5.97 -24.96 -56.74
CA THR A 557 4.67 -25.66 -56.72
C THR A 557 4.23 -25.95 -55.29
N GLU A 558 2.92 -26.06 -55.05
CA GLU A 558 2.35 -26.40 -53.72
C GLU A 558 2.97 -27.68 -53.13
N ALA A 559 3.26 -28.68 -53.97
CA ALA A 559 3.90 -29.92 -53.54
C ALA A 559 5.36 -29.72 -53.10
N GLN A 560 6.13 -28.87 -53.80
CA GLN A 560 7.49 -28.50 -53.38
C GLN A 560 7.46 -27.62 -52.12
N GLN A 561 6.49 -26.72 -52.01
CA GLN A 561 6.31 -25.87 -50.84
C GLN A 561 5.97 -26.70 -49.60
N GLN A 562 5.01 -27.62 -49.70
CA GLN A 562 4.66 -28.53 -48.59
C GLN A 562 5.84 -29.44 -48.22
N GLN A 563 6.56 -30.00 -49.20
CA GLN A 563 7.75 -30.80 -48.91
C GLN A 563 8.81 -30.00 -48.14
N LEU A 564 9.05 -28.74 -48.50
CA LEU A 564 10.00 -27.87 -47.79
C LEU A 564 9.46 -27.38 -46.43
N ILE A 565 8.14 -27.35 -46.21
CA ILE A 565 7.54 -27.15 -44.88
C ILE A 565 7.78 -28.39 -44.00
N ASP A 566 7.54 -29.59 -44.54
CA ASP A 566 7.68 -30.88 -43.85
C ASP A 566 9.14 -31.20 -43.50
N ASP A 567 10.10 -30.74 -44.32
CA ASP A 567 11.55 -30.79 -44.01
C ASP A 567 12.00 -29.70 -43.02
N HIS A 568 11.14 -28.74 -42.67
CA HIS A 568 11.47 -27.50 -41.96
C HIS A 568 12.54 -26.64 -42.67
N PHE A 569 12.52 -26.64 -44.00
CA PHE A 569 13.47 -25.93 -44.88
C PHE A 569 12.90 -24.64 -45.46
N LEU A 570 11.58 -24.49 -45.57
CA LEU A 570 10.95 -23.27 -46.06
C LEU A 570 11.17 -22.09 -45.10
N PHE A 571 11.43 -20.91 -45.65
CA PHE A 571 11.29 -19.64 -44.93
C PHE A 571 10.11 -18.85 -45.52
N ASP A 572 9.22 -18.40 -44.65
CA ASP A 572 8.00 -17.71 -45.05
C ASP A 572 8.23 -16.24 -45.42
N LYS A 573 7.20 -15.64 -46.04
CA LYS A 573 7.15 -14.19 -46.28
C LYS A 573 7.33 -13.44 -44.95
N PRO A 574 8.21 -12.42 -44.88
CA PRO A 574 8.32 -11.57 -43.70
C PRO A 574 6.98 -10.96 -43.30
N VAL A 575 6.46 -11.41 -42.14
CA VAL A 575 5.29 -10.83 -41.45
C VAL A 575 5.68 -10.07 -40.19
N SER A 576 6.92 -10.22 -39.72
CA SER A 576 7.43 -9.46 -38.57
C SER A 576 7.54 -7.96 -38.93
N PRO A 577 6.92 -7.06 -38.14
CA PRO A 577 7.05 -5.61 -38.33
C PRO A 577 8.50 -5.12 -38.43
N LEU A 578 9.43 -5.75 -37.69
CA LEU A 578 10.87 -5.46 -37.75
C LEU A 578 11.46 -5.66 -39.16
N LEU A 579 11.10 -6.75 -39.84
CA LEU A 579 11.58 -7.10 -41.20
C LEU A 579 10.85 -6.34 -42.32
N LEU A 580 9.68 -5.78 -42.01
CA LEU A 580 8.88 -4.97 -42.95
C LEU A 580 9.36 -3.51 -42.96
N SER A 581 9.49 -2.89 -41.79
CA SER A 581 9.97 -1.50 -41.63
C SER A 581 11.46 -1.32 -41.99
N SER A 582 12.29 -2.37 -41.86
CA SER A 582 13.65 -2.42 -42.41
C SER A 582 13.71 -2.66 -43.93
N GLY A 583 12.58 -2.73 -44.64
CA GLY A 583 12.56 -2.88 -46.10
C GLY A 583 13.01 -4.25 -46.64
N MET A 584 13.32 -5.23 -45.79
CA MET A 584 13.74 -6.57 -46.24
C MET A 584 12.61 -7.34 -46.94
N GLY A 585 11.34 -7.05 -46.58
CA GLY A 585 10.15 -7.59 -47.26
C GLY A 585 9.89 -7.08 -48.68
N ARG A 586 10.69 -6.14 -49.21
CA ARG A 586 10.47 -5.54 -50.54
C ARG A 586 10.52 -6.58 -51.67
N ASP A 587 9.61 -6.40 -52.63
CA ASP A 587 9.44 -7.21 -53.86
C ASP A 587 9.24 -8.72 -53.65
N TRP A 588 8.87 -9.19 -52.45
CA TRP A 588 8.69 -10.62 -52.19
C TRP A 588 7.73 -11.31 -53.19
N PRO A 589 8.05 -12.50 -53.76
CA PRO A 589 9.23 -13.36 -53.48
C PRO A 589 10.46 -13.12 -54.40
N ASP A 590 10.53 -12.01 -55.13
CA ASP A 590 11.52 -11.78 -56.19
C ASP A 590 12.97 -11.92 -55.71
N GLY A 591 13.75 -12.77 -56.39
CA GLY A 591 15.15 -13.05 -56.06
C GLY A 591 15.36 -13.96 -54.85
N ARG A 592 14.32 -14.59 -54.28
CA ARG A 592 14.42 -15.49 -53.11
C ARG A 592 14.27 -16.94 -53.53
N GLY A 593 14.98 -17.81 -52.81
CA GLY A 593 14.86 -19.26 -52.98
C GLY A 593 15.70 -20.03 -51.96
N ILE A 594 15.61 -21.35 -52.08
CA ILE A 594 16.22 -22.31 -51.17
C ILE A 594 17.05 -23.27 -52.00
N TRP A 595 18.28 -23.54 -51.59
CA TRP A 595 19.06 -24.65 -52.09
C TRP A 595 19.27 -25.67 -50.97
N HIS A 596 19.21 -26.97 -51.26
CA HIS A 596 19.68 -28.00 -50.32
C HIS A 596 20.37 -29.15 -51.05
N ASN A 597 21.24 -29.86 -50.33
CA ASN A 597 21.91 -31.04 -50.86
C ASN A 597 21.00 -32.28 -50.90
N GLU A 598 21.40 -33.31 -51.65
CA GLU A 598 20.62 -34.54 -51.85
C GLU A 598 20.38 -35.31 -50.53
N LEU A 599 21.27 -35.17 -49.54
CA LEU A 599 21.13 -35.78 -48.21
C LEU A 599 20.26 -34.98 -47.23
N LYS A 600 19.77 -33.79 -47.61
CA LYS A 600 19.02 -32.87 -46.73
C LYS A 600 19.73 -32.58 -45.40
N ASN A 601 21.07 -32.50 -45.42
CA ASN A 601 21.90 -32.23 -44.23
C ASN A 601 22.76 -30.95 -44.35
N PHE A 602 22.72 -30.29 -45.51
CA PHE A 602 23.28 -28.97 -45.79
C PHE A 602 22.30 -28.16 -46.68
N LEU A 603 22.04 -26.91 -46.28
CA LEU A 603 20.90 -26.08 -46.72
C LEU A 603 21.35 -24.61 -46.81
N VAL A 604 20.89 -23.88 -47.82
CA VAL A 604 21.18 -22.45 -48.00
C VAL A 604 19.91 -21.70 -48.39
N TRP A 605 19.51 -20.71 -47.58
CA TRP A 605 18.49 -19.74 -47.97
C TRP A 605 19.13 -18.56 -48.70
N VAL A 606 18.44 -17.98 -49.68
CA VAL A 606 18.93 -16.88 -50.53
C VAL A 606 18.03 -15.65 -50.40
N ASN A 607 18.64 -14.49 -50.12
CA ASN A 607 18.00 -13.16 -50.00
C ASN A 607 16.86 -13.07 -48.95
N GLU A 608 17.07 -13.65 -47.76
CA GLU A 608 16.17 -13.59 -46.59
C GLU A 608 16.47 -12.34 -45.75
N GLU A 609 17.01 -12.49 -44.53
CA GLU A 609 17.53 -11.39 -43.70
C GLU A 609 18.91 -10.90 -44.22
N ASP A 610 19.67 -11.83 -44.81
CA ASP A 610 21.02 -11.64 -45.38
C ASP A 610 21.05 -12.21 -46.82
N HIS A 611 22.09 -11.94 -47.62
CA HIS A 611 22.20 -12.46 -49.00
C HIS A 611 22.19 -14.00 -49.06
N MET A 612 22.85 -14.65 -48.10
CA MET A 612 22.64 -16.07 -47.87
C MET A 612 22.64 -16.42 -46.38
N ARG A 613 21.97 -17.52 -46.05
CA ARG A 613 21.97 -18.14 -44.73
C ARG A 613 22.28 -19.62 -44.87
N ILE A 614 23.55 -19.97 -44.65
CA ILE A 614 24.10 -21.32 -44.77
C ILE A 614 23.83 -22.10 -43.47
N ILE A 615 23.37 -23.34 -43.60
CA ILE A 615 22.88 -24.20 -42.52
C ILE A 615 23.42 -25.62 -42.73
N SER A 616 24.03 -26.19 -41.71
CA SER A 616 24.34 -27.63 -41.60
C SER A 616 23.57 -28.22 -40.43
N MET A 617 22.98 -29.39 -40.60
CA MET A 617 22.19 -30.05 -39.54
C MET A 617 22.09 -31.56 -39.75
N GLU A 618 21.95 -32.32 -38.66
CA GLU A 618 21.59 -33.74 -38.67
C GLU A 618 20.94 -34.16 -37.35
N LYS A 619 20.31 -35.34 -37.33
CA LYS A 619 19.79 -35.97 -36.11
C LYS A 619 20.93 -36.65 -35.32
N GLY A 620 20.76 -36.77 -34.01
CA GLY A 620 21.77 -37.33 -33.12
C GLY A 620 22.79 -36.30 -32.64
N GLY A 621 23.85 -36.80 -32.00
CA GLY A 621 24.77 -36.02 -31.15
C GLY A 621 26.05 -35.49 -31.79
N ASN A 622 26.30 -35.76 -33.07
CA ASN A 622 27.60 -35.50 -33.70
C ASN A 622 27.75 -34.05 -34.21
N MET A 623 27.85 -33.11 -33.27
CA MET A 623 28.13 -31.69 -33.56
C MET A 623 29.40 -31.49 -34.40
N LYS A 624 30.45 -32.30 -34.16
CA LYS A 624 31.72 -32.17 -34.90
C LYS A 624 31.54 -32.44 -36.40
N ARG A 625 30.81 -33.49 -36.79
CA ARG A 625 30.48 -33.78 -38.20
C ARG A 625 29.60 -32.71 -38.83
N VAL A 626 28.60 -32.19 -38.10
CA VAL A 626 27.79 -31.04 -38.55
C VAL A 626 28.68 -29.83 -38.84
N PHE A 627 29.64 -29.54 -37.95
CA PHE A 627 30.55 -28.41 -38.07
C PHE A 627 31.60 -28.61 -39.17
N THR A 628 32.15 -29.82 -39.35
CA THR A 628 33.00 -30.16 -40.50
C THR A 628 32.28 -29.88 -41.82
N ARG A 629 31.07 -30.44 -42.00
CA ARG A 629 30.26 -30.21 -43.20
C ARG A 629 29.87 -28.74 -43.38
N PHE A 630 29.64 -28.01 -42.28
CA PHE A 630 29.38 -26.57 -42.30
C PHE A 630 30.59 -25.79 -42.84
N CYS A 631 31.79 -26.01 -42.30
CA CYS A 631 33.00 -25.32 -42.73
C CYS A 631 33.40 -25.68 -44.16
N GLU A 632 33.39 -26.96 -44.51
CA GLU A 632 33.71 -27.42 -45.88
C GLU A 632 32.72 -26.85 -46.90
N GLY A 633 31.42 -26.89 -46.61
CA GLY A 633 30.38 -26.34 -47.49
C GLY A 633 30.45 -24.81 -47.60
N LEU A 634 30.73 -24.10 -46.50
CA LEU A 634 30.92 -22.65 -46.48
C LEU A 634 32.16 -22.23 -47.28
N ASN A 635 33.30 -22.88 -47.05
CA ASN A 635 34.55 -22.60 -47.77
C ASN A 635 34.38 -22.89 -49.27
N LYS A 636 33.78 -24.02 -49.65
CA LYS A 636 33.47 -24.35 -51.04
C LYS A 636 32.48 -23.36 -51.68
N THR A 637 31.52 -22.83 -50.91
CA THR A 637 30.64 -21.73 -51.37
C THR A 637 31.46 -20.47 -51.67
N GLU A 638 32.37 -20.10 -50.77
CA GLU A 638 33.20 -18.91 -50.94
C GLU A 638 34.19 -19.03 -52.10
N GLU A 639 34.81 -20.19 -52.31
CA GLU A 639 35.66 -20.50 -53.46
C GLU A 639 34.92 -20.36 -54.79
N LEU A 640 33.70 -20.89 -54.89
CA LEU A 640 32.85 -20.82 -56.09
C LEU A 640 32.28 -19.41 -56.36
N ILE A 641 32.30 -18.52 -55.35
CA ILE A 641 32.00 -17.09 -55.48
C ILE A 641 33.26 -16.29 -55.86
N LYS A 642 34.43 -16.64 -55.30
CA LYS A 642 35.74 -16.08 -55.68
C LYS A 642 36.11 -16.38 -57.13
N GLY A 643 35.77 -17.56 -57.64
CA GLY A 643 35.88 -17.92 -59.06
C GLY A 643 34.98 -17.11 -60.01
N LYS A 644 34.23 -16.13 -59.51
CA LYS A 644 33.34 -15.22 -60.26
C LYS A 644 33.57 -13.74 -59.88
N ASP A 645 34.82 -13.41 -59.49
CA ASP A 645 35.28 -12.06 -59.12
C ASP A 645 34.43 -11.38 -58.03
N LYS A 646 33.92 -12.18 -57.09
CA LYS A 646 33.15 -11.74 -55.93
C LYS A 646 33.69 -12.37 -54.64
N GLY A 647 33.30 -11.84 -53.49
CA GLY A 647 33.69 -12.36 -52.18
C GLY A 647 32.68 -11.98 -51.12
N PHE A 648 32.91 -12.40 -49.87
CA PHE A 648 32.10 -11.95 -48.75
C PHE A 648 32.48 -10.54 -48.30
N MET A 649 31.51 -9.80 -47.74
CA MET A 649 31.80 -8.58 -47.00
C MET A 649 32.45 -8.95 -45.67
N TRP A 650 33.66 -8.45 -45.41
CA TRP A 650 34.43 -8.74 -44.21
C TRP A 650 35.42 -7.62 -43.90
N ASN A 651 35.61 -7.27 -42.63
CA ASN A 651 36.72 -6.43 -42.16
C ASN A 651 37.27 -6.92 -40.80
N GLU A 652 38.45 -6.42 -40.43
CA GLU A 652 39.19 -6.88 -39.24
C GLU A 652 38.50 -6.54 -37.91
N HIS A 653 37.68 -5.49 -37.87
CA HIS A 653 36.96 -5.06 -36.67
C HIS A 653 35.68 -5.85 -36.44
N LEU A 654 34.80 -5.92 -37.46
CA LEU A 654 33.45 -6.48 -37.36
C LEU A 654 33.32 -7.92 -37.84
N GLY A 655 34.39 -8.52 -38.39
CA GLY A 655 34.31 -9.83 -39.04
C GLY A 655 33.44 -9.78 -40.29
N TYR A 656 32.58 -10.77 -40.48
CA TYR A 656 31.66 -10.80 -41.62
C TYR A 656 30.51 -9.81 -41.44
N ILE A 657 30.33 -8.93 -42.43
CA ILE A 657 29.32 -7.86 -42.39
C ILE A 657 27.94 -8.42 -42.77
N LEU A 658 26.94 -8.14 -41.95
CA LEU A 658 25.59 -8.67 -42.04
C LEU A 658 24.55 -7.59 -41.75
N THR A 659 23.30 -7.83 -42.17
CA THR A 659 22.24 -6.81 -42.20
C THR A 659 21.88 -6.28 -40.82
N CYS A 660 21.86 -7.15 -39.81
CA CYS A 660 21.54 -6.81 -38.43
C CYS A 660 22.84 -6.77 -37.59
N PRO A 661 23.15 -5.68 -36.88
CA PRO A 661 24.33 -5.58 -36.02
C PRO A 661 24.49 -6.73 -35.01
N SER A 662 23.39 -7.35 -34.56
CA SER A 662 23.47 -8.51 -33.66
C SER A 662 24.02 -9.80 -34.31
N ASN A 663 24.11 -9.86 -35.64
CA ASN A 663 24.63 -10.99 -36.41
C ASN A 663 26.11 -10.79 -36.82
N LEU A 664 26.75 -9.65 -36.52
CA LEU A 664 28.15 -9.40 -36.88
C LEU A 664 29.15 -10.39 -36.26
N GLY A 665 30.38 -10.35 -36.76
CA GLY A 665 31.46 -11.26 -36.40
C GLY A 665 31.36 -12.54 -37.20
N THR A 666 31.08 -13.64 -36.50
CA THR A 666 30.94 -14.97 -37.11
C THR A 666 29.62 -15.18 -37.86
N GLY A 667 28.57 -14.41 -37.53
CA GLY A 667 27.17 -14.72 -37.89
C GLY A 667 26.61 -16.00 -37.26
N LEU A 668 27.39 -16.68 -36.41
CA LEU A 668 27.13 -18.07 -36.04
C LEU A 668 25.92 -18.22 -35.12
N ARG A 669 25.09 -19.22 -35.41
CA ARG A 669 24.25 -19.88 -34.42
C ARG A 669 24.44 -21.39 -34.51
N ALA A 670 25.29 -21.92 -33.64
CA ALA A 670 25.44 -23.34 -33.36
C ALA A 670 24.58 -23.72 -32.15
N GLY A 671 23.96 -24.89 -32.19
CA GLY A 671 23.10 -25.36 -31.10
C GLY A 671 22.58 -26.77 -31.29
N VAL A 672 21.95 -27.28 -30.23
CA VAL A 672 21.36 -28.61 -30.17
C VAL A 672 19.90 -28.53 -29.74
N HIS A 673 19.08 -29.45 -30.25
CA HIS A 673 17.84 -29.82 -29.57
C HIS A 673 18.18 -30.83 -28.48
N ILE A 674 18.09 -30.42 -27.22
CA ILE A 674 18.40 -31.26 -26.06
C ILE A 674 17.19 -31.42 -25.13
N ARG A 675 16.94 -32.65 -24.70
CA ARG A 675 15.98 -33.02 -23.66
C ARG A 675 16.64 -32.89 -22.27
N LEU A 676 16.13 -31.98 -21.45
CA LEU A 676 16.56 -31.71 -20.07
C LEU A 676 15.33 -31.69 -19.16
N THR A 677 14.82 -32.85 -18.76
CA THR A 677 13.54 -32.99 -18.03
C THR A 677 13.62 -32.59 -16.56
N LYS A 678 14.79 -32.73 -15.92
CA LYS A 678 15.03 -32.40 -14.52
C LYS A 678 15.71 -31.04 -14.41
N LEU A 679 16.81 -30.88 -15.13
CA LEU A 679 17.62 -29.66 -15.09
C LEU A 679 16.82 -28.44 -15.53
N SER A 680 15.87 -28.56 -16.46
CA SER A 680 15.05 -27.40 -16.85
C SER A 680 14.11 -26.89 -15.76
N THR A 681 13.80 -27.71 -14.77
CA THR A 681 13.00 -27.33 -13.58
C THR A 681 13.85 -26.83 -12.41
N HIS A 682 15.19 -26.91 -12.52
CA HIS A 682 16.11 -26.50 -11.47
C HIS A 682 16.30 -24.97 -11.44
N GLU A 683 16.19 -24.36 -10.26
CA GLU A 683 16.30 -22.90 -10.03
C GLU A 683 17.51 -22.25 -10.70
N ARG A 684 18.67 -22.94 -10.70
CA ARG A 684 19.92 -22.42 -11.26
C ARG A 684 19.98 -22.46 -12.78
N PHE A 685 19.11 -23.17 -13.49
CA PHE A 685 19.25 -23.41 -14.93
C PHE A 685 19.42 -22.15 -15.81
N PRO A 686 18.74 -21.01 -15.56
CA PRO A 686 19.03 -19.75 -16.26
C PRO A 686 20.48 -19.29 -16.03
N HIS A 687 20.94 -19.28 -14.78
CA HIS A 687 22.30 -18.90 -14.38
C HIS A 687 23.36 -19.88 -14.92
N ILE A 688 23.05 -21.17 -15.06
CA ILE A 688 23.94 -22.17 -15.68
C ILE A 688 24.14 -21.82 -17.16
N LEU A 689 23.08 -21.49 -17.88
CA LEU A 689 23.18 -21.09 -19.29
C LEU A 689 23.92 -19.75 -19.45
N GLU A 690 23.67 -18.78 -18.58
CA GLU A 690 24.34 -17.47 -18.56
C GLU A 690 25.86 -17.60 -18.34
N ALA A 691 26.28 -18.35 -17.31
CA ALA A 691 27.70 -18.61 -17.04
C ALA A 691 28.40 -19.38 -18.18
N LEU A 692 27.68 -20.29 -18.86
CA LEU A 692 28.17 -21.00 -20.04
C LEU A 692 28.12 -20.17 -21.35
N ARG A 693 27.62 -18.93 -21.32
CA ARG A 693 27.38 -18.07 -22.51
C ARG A 693 26.46 -18.74 -23.55
N LEU A 694 25.44 -19.44 -23.08
CA LEU A 694 24.42 -20.13 -23.87
C LEU A 694 23.04 -19.49 -23.70
N GLN A 695 22.16 -19.70 -24.67
CA GLN A 695 20.75 -19.31 -24.65
C GLN A 695 19.85 -20.52 -24.95
N LYS A 696 18.67 -20.58 -24.31
CA LYS A 696 17.62 -21.59 -24.59
C LYS A 696 16.42 -20.98 -25.33
N ARG A 697 15.77 -21.76 -26.18
CA ARG A 697 14.50 -21.44 -26.87
C ARG A 697 13.61 -22.68 -26.97
N GLY A 698 12.33 -22.50 -27.31
CA GLY A 698 11.51 -23.61 -27.80
C GLY A 698 11.95 -24.08 -29.19
N THR A 699 11.54 -25.28 -29.58
CA THR A 699 11.99 -25.96 -30.80
C THR A 699 11.49 -25.35 -32.11
N GLY A 700 10.59 -24.36 -32.06
CA GLY A 700 10.06 -23.66 -33.24
C GLY A 700 10.60 -22.24 -33.44
N GLY A 701 11.51 -21.77 -32.58
CA GLY A 701 12.11 -20.43 -32.71
C GLY A 701 11.95 -19.54 -31.48
N VAL A 702 12.19 -18.23 -31.66
CA VAL A 702 12.32 -17.20 -30.60
C VAL A 702 11.15 -17.24 -29.62
N ASP A 703 9.93 -17.20 -30.14
CA ASP A 703 8.71 -16.97 -29.36
C ASP A 703 7.93 -18.26 -29.07
N THR A 704 8.56 -19.44 -29.25
CA THR A 704 7.90 -20.73 -29.07
C THR A 704 8.15 -21.31 -27.67
N ALA A 705 7.09 -21.84 -27.06
CA ALA A 705 7.19 -22.54 -25.77
C ALA A 705 7.89 -23.90 -25.94
N ALA A 706 8.72 -24.27 -24.97
CA ALA A 706 9.36 -25.58 -24.92
C ALA A 706 8.34 -26.66 -24.50
N THR A 707 8.23 -27.73 -25.28
CA THR A 707 7.35 -28.88 -25.00
C THR A 707 8.16 -30.09 -24.56
N GLY A 708 7.63 -30.87 -23.60
CA GLY A 708 8.25 -32.12 -23.14
C GLY A 708 9.67 -32.02 -22.55
N GLY A 709 10.09 -30.82 -22.11
CA GLY A 709 11.44 -30.59 -21.61
C GLY A 709 12.54 -30.57 -22.69
N ILE A 710 12.17 -30.31 -23.95
CA ILE A 710 13.11 -30.20 -25.08
C ILE A 710 13.37 -28.72 -25.38
N PHE A 711 14.65 -28.35 -25.51
CA PHE A 711 15.11 -26.98 -25.72
C PHE A 711 16.09 -26.89 -26.89
N ASP A 712 15.99 -25.81 -27.66
CA ASP A 712 17.03 -25.34 -28.57
C ASP A 712 18.07 -24.55 -27.76
N VAL A 713 19.19 -25.20 -27.41
CA VAL A 713 20.31 -24.63 -26.65
C VAL A 713 21.43 -24.26 -27.61
N SER A 714 21.86 -22.99 -27.59
CA SER A 714 22.76 -22.41 -28.60
C SER A 714 23.68 -21.32 -28.04
N ASN A 715 24.73 -20.94 -28.78
CA ASN A 715 25.63 -19.84 -28.38
C ASN A 715 24.91 -18.49 -28.22
N LEU A 716 25.29 -17.70 -27.21
CA LEU A 716 24.84 -16.33 -27.00
C LEU A 716 25.68 -15.30 -27.79
N ASP A 717 27.00 -15.49 -27.78
CA ASP A 717 28.00 -14.61 -28.40
C ASP A 717 28.14 -14.82 -29.92
N ARG A 718 28.62 -13.81 -30.67
CA ARG A 718 28.90 -13.90 -32.13
C ARG A 718 30.11 -13.08 -32.60
N LEU A 719 30.27 -11.89 -32.05
CA LEU A 719 31.41 -10.99 -32.26
C LEU A 719 32.49 -11.26 -31.18
N GLY A 720 33.74 -10.84 -31.42
CA GLY A 720 34.89 -11.09 -30.52
C GLY A 720 35.40 -12.54 -30.36
N PHE A 721 34.62 -13.56 -30.73
CA PHE A 721 35.00 -14.99 -30.68
C PHE A 721 34.98 -15.64 -32.07
N SER A 722 35.83 -16.64 -32.31
CA SER A 722 35.83 -17.40 -33.58
C SER A 722 34.70 -18.44 -33.68
N GLU A 723 34.42 -18.94 -34.89
CA GLU A 723 33.41 -19.99 -35.07
C GLU A 723 33.76 -21.25 -34.26
N VAL A 724 35.04 -21.68 -34.23
CA VAL A 724 35.49 -22.79 -33.38
C VAL A 724 35.26 -22.49 -31.89
N GLU A 725 35.65 -21.31 -31.39
CA GLU A 725 35.45 -20.93 -29.97
C GLU A 725 33.96 -20.99 -29.58
N LEU A 726 33.07 -20.56 -30.47
CA LEU A 726 31.61 -20.58 -30.23
C LEU A 726 31.01 -21.99 -30.30
N VAL A 727 31.46 -22.86 -31.21
CA VAL A 727 31.02 -24.27 -31.23
C VAL A 727 31.58 -25.04 -30.04
N GLN A 728 32.82 -24.74 -29.60
CA GLN A 728 33.41 -25.36 -28.41
C GLN A 728 32.62 -25.03 -27.14
N LYS A 729 32.21 -23.76 -26.94
CA LYS A 729 31.29 -23.36 -25.85
C LYS A 729 30.01 -24.19 -25.85
N VAL A 730 29.42 -24.42 -27.04
CA VAL A 730 28.21 -25.25 -27.19
C VAL A 730 28.49 -26.71 -26.85
N VAL A 731 29.55 -27.32 -27.39
CA VAL A 731 29.91 -28.73 -27.14
C VAL A 731 30.14 -28.97 -25.64
N SER A 732 31.03 -28.21 -25.02
CA SER A 732 31.42 -28.40 -23.62
C SER A 732 30.30 -28.04 -22.65
N GLY A 733 29.53 -26.97 -22.93
CA GLY A 733 28.35 -26.62 -22.14
C GLY A 733 27.24 -27.67 -22.24
N VAL A 734 26.98 -28.23 -23.43
CA VAL A 734 26.00 -29.31 -23.63
C VAL A 734 26.43 -30.58 -22.90
N GLN A 735 27.71 -30.95 -22.91
CA GLN A 735 28.21 -32.09 -22.13
C GLN A 735 27.95 -31.92 -20.63
N LEU A 736 28.20 -30.73 -20.07
CA LEU A 736 27.94 -30.42 -18.66
C LEU A 736 26.43 -30.48 -18.33
N LEU A 737 25.56 -29.92 -19.19
CA LEU A 737 24.10 -29.99 -19.01
C LEU A 737 23.58 -31.44 -19.03
N ILE A 738 24.18 -32.32 -19.86
CA ILE A 738 23.87 -33.76 -19.89
C ILE A 738 24.32 -34.45 -18.60
N GLU A 739 25.50 -34.09 -18.05
CA GLU A 739 25.97 -34.67 -16.79
C GLU A 739 25.09 -34.26 -15.60
N MET A 740 24.70 -32.98 -15.54
CA MET A 740 23.76 -32.46 -14.55
C MET A 740 22.39 -33.16 -14.63
N GLU A 741 21.82 -33.32 -15.83
CA GLU A 741 20.57 -34.09 -16.02
C GLU A 741 20.76 -35.56 -15.56
N LYS A 742 21.89 -36.21 -15.90
CA LYS A 742 22.21 -37.58 -15.46
C LYS A 742 22.36 -37.74 -13.94
N LYS A 743 22.83 -36.71 -13.22
CA LYS A 743 22.86 -36.70 -11.74
C LYS A 743 21.45 -36.49 -11.18
N LEU A 744 20.70 -35.51 -11.69
CA LEU A 744 19.32 -35.22 -11.23
C LEU A 744 18.33 -36.37 -11.51
N GLU A 745 18.48 -37.10 -12.63
CA GLU A 745 17.71 -38.32 -12.91
C GLU A 745 17.94 -39.43 -11.87
N LYS A 746 19.11 -39.45 -11.22
CA LYS A 746 19.47 -40.38 -10.14
C LYS A 746 19.15 -39.82 -8.74
N GLY A 747 18.58 -38.62 -8.65
CA GLY A 747 18.36 -37.93 -7.37
C GLY A 747 19.65 -37.42 -6.70
N GLN A 748 20.74 -37.25 -7.46
CA GLN A 748 22.01 -36.74 -6.96
C GLN A 748 22.09 -35.21 -7.09
N ALA A 749 22.78 -34.56 -6.15
CA ALA A 749 23.09 -33.13 -6.22
C ALA A 749 23.98 -32.79 -7.43
N ILE A 750 23.96 -31.52 -7.85
CA ILE A 750 24.76 -31.00 -8.98
C ILE A 750 25.61 -29.77 -8.62
N ASP A 751 25.66 -29.43 -7.33
CA ASP A 751 26.40 -28.27 -6.81
C ASP A 751 27.91 -28.35 -7.12
N ASP A 752 28.46 -29.56 -7.28
CA ASP A 752 29.84 -29.82 -7.68
C ASP A 752 30.10 -29.68 -9.20
N LEU A 753 29.06 -29.47 -10.00
CA LEU A 753 29.15 -29.25 -11.45
C LEU A 753 28.92 -27.77 -11.85
N PHE A 754 28.66 -26.87 -10.90
CA PHE A 754 28.39 -25.48 -11.22
C PHE A 754 29.61 -24.76 -11.84
N PRO A 755 29.45 -24.03 -12.97
CA PRO A 755 30.53 -23.27 -13.57
C PRO A 755 31.13 -22.22 -12.63
N ALA A 756 32.45 -22.03 -12.71
CA ALA A 756 33.13 -20.95 -11.99
C ALA A 756 32.58 -19.57 -12.40
N GLY A 757 32.51 -18.65 -11.44
CA GLY A 757 31.91 -17.31 -11.66
C GLY A 757 30.39 -17.26 -11.51
N MET A 758 29.73 -18.36 -11.12
CA MET A 758 28.33 -18.31 -10.69
C MET A 758 28.13 -17.40 -9.46
N PRO A 759 27.02 -16.65 -9.38
CA PRO A 759 26.63 -15.97 -8.15
C PRO A 759 26.21 -16.99 -7.07
N GLU A 760 26.70 -16.79 -5.85
CA GLU A 760 26.23 -17.50 -4.67
C GLU A 760 24.80 -17.06 -4.31
N VAL A 761 23.79 -17.68 -4.91
CA VAL A 761 22.46 -17.69 -4.27
C VAL A 761 22.60 -18.57 -3.02
N LYS A 762 22.55 -17.94 -1.84
CA LYS A 762 22.41 -18.66 -0.57
C LYS A 762 21.16 -19.53 -0.64
N LYS A 763 21.28 -20.79 -0.22
CA LYS A 763 20.12 -21.69 -0.08
C LYS A 763 19.33 -21.33 1.17
N GLU A 764 18.65 -20.18 1.14
CA GLU A 764 17.43 -20.03 1.93
C GLU A 764 16.41 -21.01 1.38
N GLU A 765 16.08 -22.03 2.16
CA GLU A 765 15.13 -23.04 1.75
C GLU A 765 13.76 -22.39 1.58
N ALA A 766 13.32 -22.23 0.32
CA ALA A 766 11.95 -21.91 -0.06
C ALA A 766 11.00 -23.07 0.29
N LYS A 767 10.91 -23.38 1.58
CA LYS A 767 9.90 -24.25 2.17
C LYS A 767 8.55 -23.67 1.79
N SER A 768 7.68 -24.52 1.27
CA SER A 768 6.23 -24.28 1.23
C SER A 768 5.73 -24.15 2.67
N GLN A 769 5.88 -22.97 3.27
CA GLN A 769 5.47 -22.73 4.64
C GLN A 769 3.95 -22.79 4.72
N LYS A 770 3.44 -23.76 5.48
CA LYS A 770 2.12 -23.63 6.08
C LYS A 770 2.13 -22.38 6.96
N PRO A 771 1.00 -21.67 7.15
CA PRO A 771 0.95 -20.48 7.99
C PRO A 771 1.58 -20.78 9.36
N TYR A 772 2.72 -20.15 9.61
CA TYR A 772 3.44 -20.23 10.87
C TYR A 772 2.94 -19.08 11.74
N ARG A 773 2.53 -19.40 12.97
CA ARG A 773 2.14 -18.41 13.98
C ARG A 773 3.04 -18.56 15.18
N ALA A 774 3.57 -17.43 15.66
CA ALA A 774 4.41 -17.39 16.83
C ALA A 774 3.61 -17.69 18.10
N THR A 775 4.26 -18.26 19.12
CA THR A 775 3.66 -18.43 20.44
C THR A 775 3.69 -17.09 21.16
N VAL A 776 2.55 -16.42 21.22
CA VAL A 776 2.42 -15.13 21.92
C VAL A 776 2.69 -15.31 23.42
N PHE A 777 3.59 -14.49 23.98
CA PHE A 777 4.05 -14.61 25.37
C PHE A 777 3.73 -13.40 26.28
N SER A 778 3.55 -12.21 25.72
CA SER A 778 3.13 -11.01 26.47
C SER A 778 1.66 -11.03 26.86
N SER A 779 1.29 -10.18 27.83
CA SER A 779 -0.10 -9.94 28.20
C SER A 779 -0.81 -9.03 27.18
N ASN A 780 -2.05 -9.36 26.81
CA ASN A 780 -2.90 -8.50 25.97
C ASN A 780 -3.71 -7.46 26.79
N PHE A 781 -3.61 -7.48 28.12
CA PHE A 781 -4.27 -6.51 28.99
C PHE A 781 -3.73 -5.10 28.72
N PRO A 782 -4.59 -4.09 28.47
CA PRO A 782 -4.13 -2.73 28.22
C PRO A 782 -3.40 -2.13 29.44
N ASP A 783 -2.45 -1.23 29.20
CA ASP A 783 -2.01 -0.32 30.27
C ASP A 783 -3.10 0.73 30.49
N LEU A 784 -3.53 0.85 31.75
CA LEU A 784 -4.59 1.76 32.21
C LEU A 784 -4.09 2.64 33.38
N SER A 785 -2.78 2.66 33.63
CA SER A 785 -2.15 3.37 34.76
C SER A 785 -2.38 4.88 34.77
N LYS A 786 -2.62 5.48 33.60
CA LYS A 786 -2.86 6.92 33.41
C LYS A 786 -4.34 7.25 33.13
N HIS A 787 -5.25 6.29 33.30
CA HIS A 787 -6.64 6.42 32.84
C HIS A 787 -7.62 6.84 33.94
N ASN A 788 -8.50 7.80 33.61
CA ASN A 788 -9.51 8.36 34.50
C ASN A 788 -10.92 8.21 33.90
N ASN A 789 -11.34 6.95 33.75
CA ASN A 789 -12.66 6.59 33.23
C ASN A 789 -13.20 5.33 33.96
N TRP A 790 -14.52 5.13 33.94
CA TRP A 790 -15.17 4.06 34.69
C TRP A 790 -14.75 2.66 34.23
N MET A 791 -14.61 2.43 32.92
CA MET A 791 -14.08 1.16 32.39
C MET A 791 -12.72 0.82 33.01
N ALA A 792 -11.79 1.78 33.06
CA ALA A 792 -10.46 1.60 33.65
C ALA A 792 -10.46 1.44 35.18
N LYS A 793 -11.51 1.86 35.89
CA LYS A 793 -11.70 1.58 37.32
C LYS A 793 -12.37 0.24 37.61
N CYS A 794 -13.13 -0.30 36.66
CA CYS A 794 -13.88 -1.55 36.84
C CYS A 794 -13.15 -2.78 36.27
N ILE A 795 -12.36 -2.64 35.21
CA ILE A 795 -11.65 -3.76 34.59
C ILE A 795 -10.35 -4.09 35.34
N HIS A 796 -10.11 -5.39 35.54
CA HIS A 796 -8.85 -5.91 36.06
C HIS A 796 -8.40 -7.14 35.25
N LYS A 797 -7.15 -7.57 35.43
CA LYS A 797 -6.50 -8.53 34.52
C LYS A 797 -7.23 -9.87 34.45
N GLU A 798 -7.69 -10.41 35.57
CA GLU A 798 -8.37 -11.70 35.66
C GLU A 798 -9.76 -11.66 35.00
N MET A 799 -10.44 -10.52 35.08
CA MET A 799 -11.69 -10.28 34.35
C MET A 799 -11.41 -10.25 32.84
N TYR A 800 -10.43 -9.46 32.40
CA TYR A 800 -10.04 -9.37 30.99
C TYR A 800 -9.58 -10.72 30.41
N ASP A 801 -8.75 -11.48 31.12
CA ASP A 801 -8.23 -12.78 30.71
C ASP A 801 -9.34 -13.85 30.54
N ARG A 802 -10.54 -13.62 31.09
CA ARG A 802 -11.74 -14.43 30.82
C ARG A 802 -12.58 -13.82 29.69
N LEU A 803 -12.95 -12.55 29.82
CA LEU A 803 -13.91 -11.89 28.93
C LEU A 803 -13.36 -11.65 27.50
N SER A 804 -12.05 -11.45 27.33
CA SER A 804 -11.41 -11.28 26.01
C SER A 804 -11.54 -12.51 25.09
N LYS A 805 -11.75 -13.70 25.68
CA LYS A 805 -11.99 -14.97 24.96
C LYS A 805 -13.44 -15.12 24.49
N LEU A 806 -14.33 -14.20 24.85
CA LEU A 806 -15.75 -14.24 24.51
C LEU A 806 -16.08 -13.33 23.32
N LYS A 807 -17.08 -13.74 22.54
CA LYS A 807 -17.55 -13.04 21.34
C LYS A 807 -19.06 -13.19 21.23
N THR A 808 -19.76 -12.10 20.89
CA THR A 808 -21.22 -12.13 20.69
C THR A 808 -21.59 -12.88 19.41
N LYS A 809 -22.85 -13.25 19.27
CA LYS A 809 -23.41 -13.90 18.06
C LYS A 809 -23.22 -13.05 16.80
N MET A 810 -23.18 -11.72 16.94
CA MET A 810 -22.90 -10.79 15.83
C MET A 810 -21.40 -10.47 15.65
N GLY A 811 -20.53 -11.07 16.46
CA GLY A 811 -19.08 -11.00 16.29
C GLY A 811 -18.36 -9.89 17.06
N VAL A 812 -19.03 -9.24 18.03
CA VAL A 812 -18.42 -8.21 18.89
C VAL A 812 -17.55 -8.88 19.96
N THR A 813 -16.36 -8.33 20.20
CA THR A 813 -15.42 -8.78 21.25
C THR A 813 -15.28 -7.74 22.36
N LEU A 814 -14.71 -8.14 23.50
CA LEU A 814 -14.42 -7.22 24.60
C LEU A 814 -13.59 -6.01 24.14
N ASP A 815 -12.51 -6.25 23.37
CA ASP A 815 -11.63 -5.17 22.89
C ASP A 815 -12.40 -4.12 22.07
N LYS A 816 -13.34 -4.51 21.20
CA LYS A 816 -14.18 -3.55 20.46
C LYS A 816 -15.06 -2.69 21.35
N ASN A 817 -15.49 -3.21 22.50
CA ASN A 817 -16.30 -2.48 23.47
C ASN A 817 -15.46 -1.52 24.36
N ILE A 818 -14.17 -1.83 24.61
CA ILE A 818 -13.29 -1.01 25.46
C ILE A 818 -12.30 -0.11 24.71
N GLN A 819 -12.04 -0.33 23.41
CA GLN A 819 -10.99 0.38 22.65
C GLN A 819 -11.09 1.91 22.79
N THR A 820 -12.32 2.45 22.80
CA THR A 820 -12.58 3.88 22.99
C THR A 820 -12.01 4.43 24.32
N GLY A 821 -12.07 3.66 25.41
CA GLY A 821 -11.46 4.02 26.69
C GLY A 821 -10.02 3.59 26.85
N VAL A 822 -9.49 2.69 26.01
CA VAL A 822 -8.05 2.37 25.97
C VAL A 822 -7.29 3.50 25.27
N ASP A 823 -7.75 3.93 24.09
CA ASP A 823 -7.12 4.98 23.27
C ASP A 823 -7.31 6.40 23.82
N ASN A 824 -8.27 6.59 24.75
CA ASN A 824 -8.59 7.87 25.38
C ASN A 824 -8.58 7.73 26.92
N PRO A 825 -7.50 8.14 27.60
CA PRO A 825 -7.37 7.99 29.06
C PRO A 825 -8.54 8.55 29.87
N GLY A 826 -9.12 9.68 29.43
CA GLY A 826 -10.21 10.37 30.11
C GLY A 826 -9.85 11.82 30.43
N HIS A 827 -10.71 12.52 31.17
CA HIS A 827 -10.48 13.89 31.60
C HIS A 827 -10.02 13.89 33.07
N PRO A 828 -8.97 14.63 33.47
CA PRO A 828 -8.42 14.55 34.83
C PRO A 828 -9.45 14.88 35.93
N PHE A 829 -10.43 15.75 35.65
CA PHE A 829 -11.42 16.19 36.62
C PHE A 829 -12.79 15.48 36.50
N ILE A 830 -13.02 14.64 35.48
CA ILE A 830 -14.33 14.03 35.21
C ILE A 830 -14.18 12.58 34.74
N TYR A 831 -14.78 11.65 35.48
CA TYR A 831 -14.89 10.24 35.08
C TYR A 831 -15.78 10.07 33.86
N THR A 832 -15.17 9.85 32.70
CA THR A 832 -15.86 9.42 31.48
C THR A 832 -16.21 7.92 31.56
N VAL A 833 -16.97 7.40 30.59
CA VAL A 833 -17.42 5.98 30.63
C VAL A 833 -16.30 5.01 30.26
N GLY A 834 -15.54 5.29 29.20
CA GLY A 834 -14.46 4.43 28.70
C GLY A 834 -14.91 3.12 28.01
N ALA A 835 -16.20 2.91 27.80
CA ALA A 835 -16.74 1.76 27.08
C ALA A 835 -17.98 2.13 26.25
N VAL A 836 -18.20 1.37 25.18
CA VAL A 836 -19.40 1.37 24.33
C VAL A 836 -19.84 -0.07 24.08
N ALA A 837 -21.11 -0.28 23.71
CA ALA A 837 -21.60 -1.57 23.27
C ALA A 837 -21.65 -1.65 21.73
N GLY A 838 -21.11 -2.73 21.15
CA GLY A 838 -21.21 -3.03 19.72
C GLY A 838 -22.54 -3.68 19.30
N ASP A 839 -23.30 -4.25 20.23
CA ASP A 839 -24.64 -4.82 20.02
C ASP A 839 -25.42 -4.94 21.35
N GLU A 840 -26.67 -5.41 21.30
CA GLU A 840 -27.51 -5.62 22.50
C GLU A 840 -26.99 -6.75 23.40
N GLU A 841 -26.31 -7.76 22.83
CA GLU A 841 -25.76 -8.90 23.58
C GLU A 841 -24.52 -8.51 24.39
N SER A 842 -23.80 -7.45 24.00
CA SER A 842 -22.61 -6.95 24.70
C SER A 842 -22.88 -6.63 26.18
N TYR A 843 -24.04 -6.04 26.50
CA TYR A 843 -24.45 -5.77 27.89
C TYR A 843 -24.76 -7.04 28.70
N GLN A 844 -24.96 -8.19 28.05
CA GLN A 844 -25.23 -9.48 28.71
C GLN A 844 -23.96 -10.34 28.81
N LEU A 845 -23.21 -10.44 27.71
CA LEU A 845 -21.99 -11.25 27.62
C LEU A 845 -20.82 -10.65 28.41
N PHE A 846 -20.76 -9.32 28.49
CA PHE A 846 -19.73 -8.59 29.24
C PHE A 846 -20.34 -7.86 30.47
N ALA A 847 -21.47 -8.36 31.00
CA ALA A 847 -22.16 -7.78 32.17
C ALA A 847 -21.25 -7.62 33.40
N GLU A 848 -20.27 -8.52 33.58
CA GLU A 848 -19.27 -8.41 34.66
C GLU A 848 -18.43 -7.11 34.59
N LEU A 849 -18.27 -6.52 33.41
CA LEU A 849 -17.67 -5.19 33.23
C LEU A 849 -18.73 -4.07 33.12
N PHE A 850 -19.84 -4.32 32.42
CA PHE A 850 -20.86 -3.28 32.20
C PHE A 850 -21.68 -2.95 33.45
N ASP A 851 -22.07 -3.92 34.28
CA ASP A 851 -22.88 -3.67 35.48
C ASP A 851 -22.16 -2.69 36.44
N PRO A 852 -20.86 -2.87 36.80
CA PRO A 852 -20.14 -1.89 37.62
C PRO A 852 -19.99 -0.51 36.97
N ILE A 853 -19.81 -0.43 35.64
CA ILE A 853 -19.74 0.85 34.92
C ILE A 853 -21.10 1.58 34.99
N ILE A 854 -22.21 0.85 34.83
CA ILE A 854 -23.58 1.37 34.88
C ILE A 854 -23.91 1.85 36.30
N GLU A 855 -23.61 1.04 37.31
CA GLU A 855 -23.87 1.35 38.71
C GLU A 855 -23.14 2.64 39.15
N ASN A 856 -21.84 2.74 38.85
CA ASN A 856 -21.05 3.94 39.14
C ASN A 856 -21.49 5.15 38.31
N ARG A 857 -21.80 4.99 37.01
CA ARG A 857 -22.19 6.11 36.15
C ARG A 857 -23.58 6.66 36.47
N HIS A 858 -24.50 5.83 36.97
CA HIS A 858 -25.90 6.20 37.24
C HIS A 858 -26.25 6.16 38.73
N ASN A 859 -25.37 6.71 39.58
CA ASN A 859 -25.67 7.02 40.98
C ASN A 859 -26.11 5.81 41.85
N GLY A 860 -25.48 4.65 41.67
CA GLY A 860 -25.79 3.41 42.42
C GLY A 860 -26.88 2.54 41.78
N TYR A 861 -27.06 2.62 40.46
CA TYR A 861 -28.05 1.83 39.74
C TYR A 861 -27.64 0.37 39.58
N THR A 862 -27.86 -0.43 40.63
CA THR A 862 -27.45 -1.84 40.67
C THR A 862 -28.24 -2.72 39.69
N LYS A 863 -27.66 -3.86 39.29
CA LYS A 863 -28.28 -4.87 38.41
C LYS A 863 -29.60 -5.49 38.89
N ALA A 864 -30.00 -5.25 40.13
CA ALA A 864 -31.28 -5.68 40.69
C ALA A 864 -32.42 -4.66 40.47
N MET A 865 -32.09 -3.43 40.08
CA MET A 865 -33.06 -2.36 39.85
C MET A 865 -33.75 -2.52 38.49
N LYS A 866 -34.97 -2.00 38.38
CA LYS A 866 -35.77 -2.00 37.14
C LYS A 866 -36.01 -0.59 36.65
N HIS A 867 -36.09 -0.40 35.35
CA HIS A 867 -36.26 0.92 34.74
C HIS A 867 -37.75 1.22 34.50
N LYS A 868 -38.13 2.48 34.69
CA LYS A 868 -39.48 2.98 34.41
C LYS A 868 -39.48 3.65 33.04
N THR A 869 -40.50 3.40 32.22
CA THR A 869 -40.72 4.12 30.96
C THR A 869 -42.13 4.69 31.00
N ASP A 870 -42.28 5.99 30.76
CA ASP A 870 -43.57 6.69 30.82
C ASP A 870 -43.57 7.88 29.85
N LEU A 871 -44.35 7.75 28.78
CA LEU A 871 -44.48 8.74 27.70
C LEU A 871 -45.86 9.41 27.71
N ASP A 872 -46.55 9.42 28.85
CA ASP A 872 -47.81 10.13 29.04
C ASP A 872 -47.56 11.57 29.50
N SER A 873 -47.41 12.48 28.53
CA SER A 873 -47.15 13.90 28.76
C SER A 873 -48.31 14.67 29.40
N SER A 874 -49.49 14.05 29.57
CA SER A 874 -50.60 14.64 30.33
C SER A 874 -50.32 14.72 31.83
N LYS A 875 -49.34 13.96 32.33
CA LYS A 875 -48.88 13.94 33.72
C LYS A 875 -47.99 15.12 34.10
N LEU A 876 -47.49 15.90 33.14
CA LEU A 876 -46.66 17.08 33.42
C LEU A 876 -47.49 18.23 33.98
N THR A 877 -46.98 18.84 35.05
CA THR A 877 -47.54 20.05 35.67
C THR A 877 -46.64 21.26 35.42
N GLY A 878 -47.21 22.33 34.87
CA GLY A 878 -46.43 23.48 34.38
C GLY A 878 -45.77 23.19 33.04
N GLY A 879 -44.51 23.61 32.87
CA GLY A 879 -43.77 23.44 31.62
C GLY A 879 -44.08 24.47 30.52
N ASP A 880 -44.67 25.61 30.90
CA ASP A 880 -44.72 26.83 30.10
C ASP A 880 -44.00 27.93 30.89
N PHE A 881 -42.74 28.17 30.56
CA PHE A 881 -41.86 29.06 31.31
C PHE A 881 -41.94 30.52 30.86
N ASP A 882 -41.47 31.42 31.74
CA ASP A 882 -41.40 32.86 31.45
C ASP A 882 -40.54 33.16 30.20
N PRO A 883 -41.10 33.77 29.14
CA PRO A 883 -40.41 34.03 27.88
C PRO A 883 -39.36 35.16 27.96
N GLU A 884 -39.30 35.95 29.04
CA GLU A 884 -38.21 36.92 29.25
C GLU A 884 -36.89 36.21 29.62
N TYR A 885 -36.98 35.00 30.19
CA TYR A 885 -35.84 34.21 30.67
C TYR A 885 -35.60 32.98 29.80
N VAL A 886 -36.64 32.27 29.35
CA VAL A 886 -36.51 31.02 28.58
C VAL A 886 -36.72 31.24 27.08
N LEU A 887 -35.63 31.06 26.33
CA LEU A 887 -35.52 31.43 24.92
C LEU A 887 -35.93 30.30 23.95
N SER A 888 -35.73 29.04 24.34
CA SER A 888 -36.10 27.87 23.55
C SER A 888 -36.14 26.59 24.40
N SER A 889 -37.06 25.69 24.06
CA SER A 889 -37.28 24.42 24.77
C SER A 889 -36.99 23.22 23.84
N ARG A 890 -36.34 22.17 24.37
CA ARG A 890 -35.92 21.01 23.57
C ARG A 890 -35.96 19.71 24.36
N VAL A 891 -36.49 18.66 23.74
CA VAL A 891 -36.42 17.27 24.24
C VAL A 891 -35.83 16.39 23.15
N ARG A 892 -34.81 15.58 23.49
CA ARG A 892 -34.26 14.57 22.58
C ARG A 892 -34.04 13.23 23.26
N THR A 893 -34.01 12.14 22.50
CA THR A 893 -33.56 10.83 22.95
C THR A 893 -32.86 10.03 21.85
N GLY A 894 -32.04 9.05 22.21
CA GLY A 894 -31.56 8.01 21.31
C GLY A 894 -32.50 6.80 21.28
N ARG A 895 -32.55 6.10 20.16
CA ARG A 895 -33.19 4.77 20.03
C ARG A 895 -32.37 3.87 19.10
N SER A 896 -32.31 2.57 19.42
CA SER A 896 -31.62 1.56 18.60
C SER A 896 -32.55 0.40 18.23
N ILE A 897 -32.37 -0.18 17.04
CA ILE A 897 -33.25 -1.19 16.44
C ILE A 897 -32.73 -2.59 16.76
N ARG A 898 -33.59 -3.44 17.31
CA ARG A 898 -33.27 -4.82 17.69
C ARG A 898 -32.90 -5.66 16.46
N GLY A 899 -31.85 -6.47 16.60
CA GLY A 899 -31.37 -7.38 15.55
C GLY A 899 -30.24 -6.85 14.67
N PHE A 900 -29.76 -5.63 14.91
CA PHE A 900 -28.62 -5.01 14.23
C PHE A 900 -27.50 -4.68 15.22
N ARG A 901 -26.24 -4.63 14.75
CA ARG A 901 -25.12 -4.08 15.54
C ARG A 901 -25.27 -2.57 15.70
N LEU A 902 -24.86 -2.07 16.86
CA LEU A 902 -24.80 -0.64 17.19
C LEU A 902 -23.69 0.04 16.35
N PRO A 903 -23.71 1.38 16.18
CA PRO A 903 -22.77 2.12 15.33
C PRO A 903 -21.27 1.78 15.48
N PRO A 904 -20.71 1.45 16.67
CA PRO A 904 -19.31 1.02 16.81
C PRO A 904 -18.92 -0.25 16.03
N CYS A 905 -19.90 -1.09 15.68
CA CYS A 905 -19.65 -2.41 15.09
C CYS A 905 -20.51 -2.71 13.85
N THR A 906 -21.40 -1.80 13.44
CA THR A 906 -22.28 -1.97 12.28
C THR A 906 -21.49 -2.04 10.96
N ASN A 907 -21.91 -2.89 10.00
CA ASN A 907 -21.38 -2.87 8.63
C ASN A 907 -22.29 -2.06 7.68
N ARG A 908 -21.82 -1.80 6.45
CA ARG A 908 -22.56 -1.00 5.45
C ARG A 908 -23.96 -1.56 5.19
N ALA A 909 -24.11 -2.89 5.05
CA ALA A 909 -25.40 -3.51 4.82
C ALA A 909 -26.40 -3.33 5.98
N GLU A 910 -25.95 -3.50 7.23
CA GLU A 910 -26.77 -3.27 8.43
C GLU A 910 -27.16 -1.80 8.57
N ARG A 911 -26.20 -0.89 8.35
CA ARG A 911 -26.41 0.57 8.44
C ARG A 911 -27.42 1.08 7.41
N ARG A 912 -27.29 0.63 6.15
CA ARG A 912 -28.23 0.86 5.05
C ARG A 912 -29.61 0.26 5.33
N ALA A 913 -29.67 -0.90 6.00
CA ALA A 913 -30.94 -1.49 6.42
C ALA A 913 -31.61 -0.69 7.55
N VAL A 914 -30.84 -0.21 8.55
CA VAL A 914 -31.34 0.69 9.61
C VAL A 914 -31.87 1.99 9.01
N GLU A 915 -31.11 2.64 8.12
CA GLU A 915 -31.56 3.83 7.38
C GLU A 915 -32.89 3.57 6.67
N LYS A 916 -32.98 2.46 5.93
CA LYS A 916 -34.20 2.08 5.20
C LYS A 916 -35.41 1.88 6.12
N ILE A 917 -35.23 1.25 7.28
CA ILE A 917 -36.32 1.03 8.25
C ILE A 917 -36.80 2.36 8.84
N VAL A 918 -35.85 3.24 9.22
CA VAL A 918 -36.13 4.57 9.80
C VAL A 918 -36.84 5.47 8.79
N THR A 919 -36.30 5.58 7.57
CA THR A 919 -36.90 6.38 6.49
C THR A 919 -38.25 5.84 6.03
N THR A 920 -38.43 4.51 5.96
CA THR A 920 -39.74 3.89 5.67
C THR A 920 -40.76 4.16 6.78
N ALA A 921 -40.34 4.24 8.05
CA ALA A 921 -41.24 4.61 9.15
C ALA A 921 -41.66 6.09 9.07
N LEU A 922 -40.69 6.99 8.88
CA LEU A 922 -40.92 8.44 8.77
C LEU A 922 -41.71 8.81 7.51
N GLY A 923 -41.55 8.07 6.42
CA GLY A 923 -42.39 8.19 5.21
C GLY A 923 -43.87 7.82 5.40
N THR A 924 -44.28 7.36 6.59
CA THR A 924 -45.70 7.18 6.96
C THR A 924 -46.26 8.31 7.83
N PHE A 925 -45.47 9.36 8.09
CA PHE A 925 -45.91 10.48 8.94
C PHE A 925 -46.73 11.51 8.16
N ASP A 926 -47.77 12.02 8.83
CA ASP A 926 -48.79 12.90 8.26
C ASP A 926 -49.09 14.11 9.16
N GLY A 927 -49.83 15.08 8.59
CA GLY A 927 -50.26 16.29 9.28
C GLY A 927 -49.08 17.07 9.87
N PRO A 928 -49.07 17.40 11.18
CA PRO A 928 -47.97 18.14 11.80
C PRO A 928 -46.63 17.38 11.86
N TYR A 929 -46.60 16.10 11.47
CA TYR A 929 -45.38 15.29 11.38
C TYR A 929 -44.96 15.00 9.94
N GLN A 930 -45.65 15.52 8.93
CA GLN A 930 -45.19 15.42 7.54
C GLN A 930 -43.82 16.09 7.38
N GLY A 931 -42.90 15.50 6.60
CA GLY A 931 -41.52 15.97 6.49
C GLY A 931 -40.67 15.22 5.46
N LYS A 932 -39.45 15.73 5.23
CA LYS A 932 -38.49 15.23 4.22
C LYS A 932 -37.25 14.60 4.88
N TYR A 933 -36.71 13.54 4.26
CA TYR A 933 -35.38 13.00 4.54
C TYR A 933 -34.32 13.60 3.60
N TYR A 934 -33.15 13.86 4.15
CA TYR A 934 -31.95 14.41 3.52
C TYR A 934 -30.78 13.48 3.85
N PRO A 935 -30.36 12.57 2.95
CA PRO A 935 -29.15 11.78 3.16
C PRO A 935 -27.93 12.68 3.13
N LEU A 936 -26.95 12.47 4.02
CA LEU A 936 -25.67 13.18 3.96
C LEU A 936 -24.87 12.77 2.70
N ALA A 937 -25.06 11.54 2.24
CA ALA A 937 -24.51 11.05 0.98
C ALA A 937 -25.27 11.67 -0.22
N GLY A 938 -24.69 12.70 -0.84
CA GLY A 938 -25.24 13.36 -2.02
C GLY A 938 -26.08 14.61 -1.76
N MET A 939 -26.11 15.09 -0.51
CA MET A 939 -26.62 16.42 -0.13
C MET A 939 -26.00 17.53 -0.99
N THR A 940 -26.78 18.52 -1.40
CA THR A 940 -26.26 19.70 -2.11
C THR A 940 -25.70 20.75 -1.14
N GLU A 941 -24.89 21.68 -1.62
CA GLU A 941 -24.32 22.75 -0.78
C GLU A 941 -25.43 23.65 -0.21
N GLU A 942 -26.50 23.92 -0.95
CA GLU A 942 -27.65 24.71 -0.48
C GLU A 942 -28.48 23.94 0.57
N GLU A 943 -28.64 22.62 0.43
CA GLU A 943 -29.28 21.79 1.46
C GLU A 943 -28.44 21.71 2.73
N GLN A 944 -27.11 21.62 2.60
CA GLN A 944 -26.18 21.61 3.71
C GLN A 944 -26.18 22.95 4.45
N GLU A 945 -26.07 24.08 3.74
CA GLU A 945 -26.12 25.42 4.32
C GLU A 945 -27.48 25.69 5.02
N GLN A 946 -28.59 25.27 4.41
CA GLN A 946 -29.91 25.38 5.04
C GLN A 946 -29.99 24.57 6.35
N LEU A 947 -29.46 23.35 6.39
CA LEU A 947 -29.44 22.52 7.60
C LEU A 947 -28.44 23.03 8.67
N ILE A 948 -27.39 23.74 8.29
CA ILE A 948 -26.51 24.48 9.24
C ILE A 948 -27.28 25.65 9.86
N ASN A 949 -27.96 26.45 9.03
CA ASN A 949 -28.73 27.62 9.45
C ASN A 949 -29.97 27.28 10.30
N ASP A 950 -30.55 26.08 10.14
CA ASP A 950 -31.59 25.55 11.05
C ASP A 950 -31.03 24.93 12.34
N HIS A 951 -29.70 24.79 12.46
CA HIS A 951 -29.01 24.00 13.49
C HIS A 951 -29.41 22.52 13.52
N PHE A 952 -29.68 21.95 12.34
CA PHE A 952 -30.13 20.57 12.14
C PHE A 952 -29.03 19.64 11.63
N LEU A 953 -27.95 20.16 11.01
CA LEU A 953 -26.81 19.35 10.56
C LEU A 953 -26.07 18.70 11.74
N PHE A 954 -25.48 17.53 11.50
CA PHE A 954 -24.48 16.92 12.39
C PHE A 954 -23.24 16.53 11.57
N ASP A 955 -22.06 16.86 12.10
CA ASP A 955 -20.79 16.74 11.40
C ASP A 955 -20.19 15.32 11.46
N LYS A 956 -19.16 15.09 10.63
CA LYS A 956 -18.32 13.89 10.71
C LYS A 956 -17.70 13.80 12.11
N PRO A 957 -17.76 12.64 12.80
CA PRO A 957 -17.11 12.51 14.10
C PRO A 957 -15.58 12.68 13.98
N VAL A 958 -15.07 13.79 14.50
CA VAL A 958 -13.62 14.10 14.59
C VAL A 958 -13.04 13.84 15.99
N SER A 959 -13.88 13.61 16.99
CA SER A 959 -13.43 13.31 18.36
C SER A 959 -12.69 11.97 18.41
N PRO A 960 -11.47 11.90 18.97
CA PRO A 960 -10.74 10.64 19.17
C PRO A 960 -11.53 9.54 19.89
N LEU A 961 -12.49 9.91 20.74
CA LEU A 961 -13.42 8.98 21.42
C LEU A 961 -14.36 8.26 20.42
N LEU A 962 -14.87 9.00 19.43
CA LEU A 962 -15.80 8.50 18.40
C LEU A 962 -15.08 7.87 17.18
N LEU A 963 -13.81 8.23 16.98
CA LEU A 963 -12.93 7.63 15.98
C LEU A 963 -12.47 6.23 16.43
N SER A 964 -11.93 6.11 17.65
CA SER A 964 -11.45 4.82 18.22
C SER A 964 -12.56 3.81 18.50
N SER A 965 -13.80 4.24 18.67
CA SER A 965 -14.97 3.35 18.71
C SER A 965 -15.45 2.90 17.32
N GLY A 966 -14.87 3.40 16.22
CA GLY A 966 -15.27 3.06 14.86
C GLY A 966 -16.56 3.71 14.35
N MET A 967 -17.17 4.63 15.10
CA MET A 967 -18.47 5.22 14.75
C MET A 967 -18.43 6.10 13.49
N ALA A 968 -17.25 6.64 13.15
CA ALA A 968 -16.98 7.41 11.93
C ALA A 968 -16.81 6.56 10.64
N ARG A 969 -16.81 5.22 10.75
CA ARG A 969 -16.51 4.28 9.64
C ARG A 969 -17.47 4.46 8.46
N ASP A 970 -16.92 4.47 7.25
CA ASP A 970 -17.60 4.65 5.95
C ASP A 970 -18.34 5.99 5.80
N TRP A 971 -17.97 7.05 6.54
CA TRP A 971 -18.70 8.32 6.49
C TRP A 971 -18.73 8.93 5.06
N PRO A 972 -19.88 9.35 4.51
CA PRO A 972 -21.20 9.50 5.13
C PRO A 972 -22.23 8.40 4.81
N ASP A 973 -21.80 7.20 4.39
CA ASP A 973 -22.68 6.09 3.97
C ASP A 973 -23.83 5.83 4.95
N ALA A 974 -25.07 5.86 4.43
CA ALA A 974 -26.32 5.64 5.17
C ALA A 974 -26.51 6.49 6.44
N ARG A 975 -25.96 7.72 6.46
CA ARG A 975 -26.30 8.77 7.45
C ARG A 975 -27.20 9.82 6.81
N GLY A 976 -28.07 10.42 7.61
CA GLY A 976 -28.94 11.49 7.14
C GLY A 976 -29.84 12.08 8.22
N ILE A 977 -30.62 13.07 7.79
CA ILE A 977 -31.44 13.92 8.64
C ILE A 977 -32.85 13.91 8.07
N TRP A 978 -33.85 13.66 8.91
CA TRP A 978 -35.26 13.91 8.58
C TRP A 978 -35.79 15.01 9.48
N HIS A 979 -36.58 15.95 8.95
CA HIS A 979 -37.34 16.89 9.77
C HIS A 979 -38.74 17.13 9.21
N ASN A 980 -39.66 17.52 10.09
CA ASN A 980 -41.01 17.90 9.68
C ASN A 980 -41.04 19.29 9.01
N ASP A 981 -42.09 19.55 8.24
CA ASP A 981 -42.26 20.81 7.48
C ASP A 981 -42.30 22.04 8.41
N ALA A 982 -42.75 21.86 9.66
CA ALA A 982 -42.79 22.90 10.70
C ALA A 982 -41.45 23.12 11.43
N LYS A 983 -40.37 22.40 11.06
CA LYS A 983 -39.03 22.49 11.67
C LYS A 983 -39.01 22.42 13.20
N ASN A 984 -39.89 21.60 13.79
CA ASN A 984 -40.07 21.47 15.24
C ASN A 984 -40.05 20.02 15.75
N PHE A 985 -39.92 19.04 14.84
CA PHE A 985 -39.65 17.62 15.12
C PHE A 985 -38.64 17.08 14.08
N LEU A 986 -37.60 16.39 14.54
CA LEU A 986 -36.34 16.11 13.83
C LEU A 986 -35.81 14.72 14.22
N VAL A 987 -35.23 13.99 13.27
CA VAL A 987 -34.59 12.69 13.50
C VAL A 987 -33.25 12.63 12.75
N TRP A 988 -32.14 12.46 13.48
CA TRP A 988 -30.86 12.08 12.89
C TRP A 988 -30.77 10.55 12.78
N VAL A 989 -30.08 10.06 11.75
CA VAL A 989 -29.99 8.62 11.41
C VAL A 989 -28.52 8.17 11.35
N ASN A 990 -28.19 7.09 12.06
CA ASN A 990 -26.85 6.49 12.15
C ASN A 990 -25.71 7.43 12.63
N GLU A 991 -26.02 8.29 13.60
CA GLU A 991 -25.08 9.18 14.31
C GLU A 991 -24.42 8.46 15.50
N GLU A 992 -24.69 8.83 16.76
CA GLU A 992 -24.15 8.11 17.93
C GLU A 992 -24.92 6.82 18.24
N ASP A 993 -26.19 6.78 17.84
CA ASP A 993 -27.14 5.68 17.97
C ASP A 993 -27.82 5.47 16.60
N HIS A 994 -28.63 4.42 16.40
CA HIS A 994 -29.29 4.20 15.10
C HIS A 994 -30.21 5.36 14.70
N MET A 995 -30.86 5.99 15.68
CA MET A 995 -31.56 7.25 15.49
C MET A 995 -31.53 8.13 16.74
N ARG A 996 -31.59 9.44 16.52
CA ARG A 996 -31.72 10.46 17.56
C ARG A 996 -32.94 11.34 17.28
N ILE A 997 -34.00 11.10 18.05
CA ILE A 997 -35.31 11.75 17.90
C ILE A 997 -35.31 13.03 18.74
N ILE A 998 -35.72 14.14 18.15
CA ILE A 998 -35.64 15.50 18.71
C ILE A 998 -36.98 16.21 18.48
N SER A 999 -37.50 16.84 19.53
CA SER A 999 -38.59 17.83 19.48
C SER A 999 -38.05 19.15 20.05
N MET A 1000 -38.36 20.28 19.42
CA MET A 1000 -37.89 21.59 19.88
C MET A 1000 -38.74 22.75 19.35
N GLU A 1001 -38.77 23.86 20.08
CA GLU A 1001 -39.35 25.14 19.63
C GLU A 1001 -38.71 26.35 20.34
N LYS A 1002 -39.00 27.56 19.85
CA LYS A 1002 -38.63 28.82 20.51
C LYS A 1002 -39.62 29.13 21.63
N GLY A 1003 -39.15 29.73 22.73
CA GLY A 1003 -39.92 30.01 23.93
C GLY A 1003 -39.92 28.89 24.99
N GLY A 1004 -40.69 29.11 26.05
CA GLY A 1004 -40.68 28.32 27.28
C GLY A 1004 -41.60 27.10 27.35
N ASN A 1005 -42.32 26.74 26.28
CA ASN A 1005 -43.34 25.69 26.35
C ASN A 1005 -42.77 24.27 26.18
N ILE A 1006 -41.92 23.84 27.12
CA ILE A 1006 -41.37 22.48 27.11
C ILE A 1006 -42.46 21.41 27.21
N LYS A 1007 -43.65 21.73 27.74
CA LYS A 1007 -44.79 20.80 27.72
C LYS A 1007 -45.25 20.50 26.29
N ALA A 1008 -45.48 21.52 25.44
CA ALA A 1008 -45.86 21.33 24.04
C ALA A 1008 -44.76 20.61 23.23
N VAL A 1009 -43.48 20.88 23.55
CA VAL A 1009 -42.34 20.12 23.03
C VAL A 1009 -42.43 18.64 23.41
N PHE A 1010 -42.76 18.33 24.67
CA PHE A 1010 -42.85 16.96 25.16
C PHE A 1010 -44.11 16.22 24.69
N ASP A 1011 -45.25 16.90 24.59
CA ASP A 1011 -46.48 16.37 23.97
C ASP A 1011 -46.19 15.89 22.54
N ARG A 1012 -45.54 16.75 21.73
CA ARG A 1012 -45.10 16.45 20.36
C ARG A 1012 -44.03 15.35 20.29
N PHE A 1013 -43.12 15.33 21.26
CA PHE A 1013 -42.09 14.30 21.37
C PHE A 1013 -42.70 12.90 21.61
N CYS A 1014 -43.63 12.81 22.56
CA CYS A 1014 -44.29 11.55 22.93
C CYS A 1014 -45.15 11.00 21.80
N GLU A 1015 -46.02 11.83 21.19
CA GLU A 1015 -46.85 11.41 20.05
C GLU A 1015 -45.97 11.00 18.85
N GLY A 1016 -44.95 11.79 18.51
CA GLY A 1016 -44.01 11.48 17.42
C GLY A 1016 -43.27 10.16 17.63
N LEU A 1017 -42.79 9.89 18.85
CA LEU A 1017 -42.10 8.63 19.16
C LEU A 1017 -43.04 7.42 19.19
N GLN A 1018 -44.27 7.59 19.68
CA GLN A 1018 -45.32 6.56 19.63
C GLN A 1018 -45.74 6.23 18.18
N LYS A 1019 -45.89 7.26 17.32
CA LYS A 1019 -46.13 7.10 15.88
C LYS A 1019 -44.98 6.34 15.21
N PHE A 1020 -43.73 6.70 15.52
CA PHE A 1020 -42.56 6.02 14.97
C PHE A 1020 -42.52 4.53 15.38
N GLU A 1021 -42.74 4.23 16.66
CA GLU A 1021 -42.73 2.84 17.14
C GLU A 1021 -43.89 2.02 16.55
N ALA A 1022 -45.06 2.61 16.35
CA ALA A 1022 -46.18 1.97 15.65
C ALA A 1022 -45.86 1.69 14.17
N ALA A 1023 -45.15 2.59 13.49
CA ALA A 1023 -44.68 2.39 12.11
C ALA A 1023 -43.60 1.30 12.02
N MET A 1024 -42.64 1.26 12.95
CA MET A 1024 -41.65 0.17 13.08
C MET A 1024 -42.32 -1.19 13.31
N LYS A 1025 -43.31 -1.25 14.22
CA LYS A 1025 -44.04 -2.49 14.52
C LYS A 1025 -44.79 -3.03 13.30
N LYS A 1026 -45.37 -2.16 12.46
CA LYS A 1026 -45.95 -2.57 11.15
C LYS A 1026 -44.90 -3.19 10.21
N GLN A 1027 -43.65 -2.71 10.26
CA GLN A 1027 -42.51 -3.29 9.53
C GLN A 1027 -41.91 -4.54 10.22
N LYS A 1028 -42.48 -5.01 11.34
CA LYS A 1028 -41.97 -6.12 12.19
C LYS A 1028 -40.64 -5.83 12.90
N HIS A 1029 -40.27 -4.56 13.05
CA HIS A 1029 -39.10 -4.14 13.84
C HIS A 1029 -39.52 -3.60 15.22
N SER A 1030 -38.58 -3.63 16.17
CA SER A 1030 -38.77 -3.12 17.54
C SER A 1030 -37.47 -2.49 18.04
N PHE A 1031 -37.57 -1.71 19.12
CA PHE A 1031 -36.39 -1.15 19.78
C PHE A 1031 -35.63 -2.22 20.59
N MET A 1032 -34.33 -2.01 20.77
CA MET A 1032 -33.56 -2.65 21.83
C MET A 1032 -34.04 -2.09 23.18
N TRP A 1033 -34.57 -2.96 24.03
CA TRP A 1033 -35.16 -2.59 25.32
C TRP A 1033 -35.17 -3.81 26.25
N ASN A 1034 -34.91 -3.60 27.55
CA ASN A 1034 -35.17 -4.60 28.58
C ASN A 1034 -35.55 -3.95 29.93
N GLU A 1035 -36.12 -4.75 30.84
CA GLU A 1035 -36.68 -4.27 32.10
C GLU A 1035 -35.65 -3.65 33.07
N HIS A 1036 -34.36 -4.01 32.95
CA HIS A 1036 -33.29 -3.45 33.77
C HIS A 1036 -32.71 -2.16 33.16
N LEU A 1037 -32.31 -2.19 31.89
CA LEU A 1037 -31.58 -1.09 31.24
C LEU A 1037 -32.48 -0.06 30.53
N GLY A 1038 -33.80 -0.28 30.47
CA GLY A 1038 -34.68 0.52 29.62
C GLY A 1038 -34.33 0.35 28.15
N PHE A 1039 -34.32 1.45 27.38
CA PHE A 1039 -33.84 1.45 26.01
C PHE A 1039 -32.32 1.30 25.97
N VAL A 1040 -31.84 0.34 25.17
CA VAL A 1040 -30.42 0.02 25.05
C VAL A 1040 -29.80 0.85 23.92
N LEU A 1041 -28.68 1.50 24.22
CA LEU A 1041 -28.00 2.48 23.37
C LEU A 1041 -26.47 2.27 23.39
N THR A 1042 -25.77 2.92 22.46
CA THR A 1042 -24.33 2.73 22.21
C THR A 1042 -23.47 2.98 23.45
N CYS A 1043 -23.74 4.07 24.15
CA CYS A 1043 -22.98 4.48 25.34
C CYS A 1043 -23.76 4.10 26.61
N PRO A 1044 -23.13 3.43 27.60
CA PRO A 1044 -23.75 3.13 28.90
C PRO A 1044 -24.36 4.35 29.60
N SER A 1045 -23.82 5.56 29.40
CA SER A 1045 -24.40 6.79 29.97
C SER A 1045 -25.71 7.25 29.31
N ASN A 1046 -26.06 6.73 28.13
CA ASN A 1046 -27.31 7.01 27.43
C ASN A 1046 -28.44 6.02 27.80
N LEU A 1047 -28.18 4.96 28.56
CA LEU A 1047 -29.19 3.94 28.91
C LEU A 1047 -30.41 4.49 29.67
N GLY A 1048 -31.48 3.70 29.72
CA GLY A 1048 -32.75 4.04 30.35
C GLY A 1048 -33.68 4.73 29.37
N THR A 1049 -34.02 5.98 29.66
CA THR A 1049 -34.87 6.82 28.80
C THR A 1049 -34.16 7.31 27.54
N GLY A 1050 -32.82 7.39 27.57
CA GLY A 1050 -32.00 8.11 26.58
C GLY A 1050 -32.16 9.63 26.60
N ILE A 1051 -32.99 10.19 27.49
CA ILE A 1051 -33.52 11.54 27.31
C ILE A 1051 -32.50 12.64 27.67
N ARG A 1052 -32.54 13.73 26.90
CA ARG A 1052 -32.11 15.07 27.33
C ARG A 1052 -33.26 16.02 27.05
N ALA A 1053 -34.01 16.35 28.09
CA ALA A 1053 -34.93 17.48 28.14
C ALA A 1053 -34.19 18.68 28.72
N GLY A 1054 -34.43 19.87 28.17
CA GLY A 1054 -33.78 21.08 28.63
C GLY A 1054 -34.24 22.34 27.90
N VAL A 1055 -33.73 23.47 28.36
CA VAL A 1055 -34.04 24.80 27.83
C VAL A 1055 -32.79 25.66 27.75
N HIS A 1056 -32.79 26.62 26.82
CA HIS A 1056 -31.89 27.76 26.90
C HIS A 1056 -32.54 28.83 27.78
N VAL A 1057 -31.92 29.11 28.92
CA VAL A 1057 -32.41 30.10 29.90
C VAL A 1057 -31.33 31.12 30.23
N LYS A 1058 -31.72 32.39 30.24
CA LYS A 1058 -30.93 33.56 30.62
C LYS A 1058 -30.97 33.69 32.16
N LEU A 1059 -29.81 33.50 32.81
CA LEU A 1059 -29.64 33.56 34.26
C LEU A 1059 -28.35 34.33 34.64
N PRO A 1060 -28.20 35.62 34.28
CA PRO A 1060 -26.98 36.39 34.53
C PRO A 1060 -26.60 36.55 36.01
N LYS A 1061 -27.55 36.52 36.95
CA LYS A 1061 -27.30 36.63 38.40
C LYS A 1061 -27.08 35.29 39.09
N MET A 1062 -27.74 34.22 38.66
CA MET A 1062 -27.32 32.87 39.07
C MET A 1062 -25.91 32.55 38.55
N ALA A 1063 -25.45 33.15 37.44
CA ALA A 1063 -24.06 33.04 37.00
C ALA A 1063 -23.05 33.66 37.99
N GLU A 1064 -23.47 34.66 38.79
CA GLU A 1064 -22.67 35.32 39.83
C GLU A 1064 -22.78 34.61 41.21
N GLU A 1065 -23.82 33.80 41.45
CA GLU A 1065 -24.06 33.08 42.72
C GLU A 1065 -23.11 31.87 42.89
N PRO A 1066 -22.20 31.86 43.88
CA PRO A 1066 -21.23 30.77 44.09
C PRO A 1066 -21.85 29.38 44.24
N ARG A 1067 -23.06 29.29 44.83
CA ARG A 1067 -23.77 28.03 45.10
C ARG A 1067 -24.47 27.44 43.88
N PHE A 1068 -24.48 28.11 42.72
CA PHE A 1068 -25.23 27.67 41.53
C PHE A 1068 -24.88 26.24 41.08
N GLY A 1069 -23.62 25.80 41.25
CA GLY A 1069 -23.21 24.41 40.99
C GLY A 1069 -23.92 23.39 41.89
N ASP A 1070 -23.97 23.66 43.20
CA ASP A 1070 -24.64 22.78 44.17
C ASP A 1070 -26.17 22.85 44.07
N ILE A 1071 -26.73 24.02 43.74
CA ILE A 1071 -28.16 24.20 43.46
C ILE A 1071 -28.57 23.29 42.29
N LEU A 1072 -27.83 23.30 41.17
CA LEU A 1072 -28.08 22.40 40.04
C LEU A 1072 -27.96 20.93 40.43
N LYS A 1073 -26.92 20.56 41.19
CA LYS A 1073 -26.71 19.19 41.69
C LYS A 1073 -27.87 18.71 42.58
N ALA A 1074 -28.37 19.57 43.47
CA ALA A 1074 -29.51 19.28 44.34
C ALA A 1074 -30.85 19.23 43.58
N LEU A 1075 -31.00 20.01 42.50
CA LEU A 1075 -32.13 19.93 41.57
C LEU A 1075 -32.04 18.75 40.58
N ARG A 1076 -30.93 17.98 40.58
CA ARG A 1076 -30.62 16.92 39.60
C ARG A 1076 -30.56 17.44 38.15
N LEU A 1077 -30.09 18.68 37.98
CA LEU A 1077 -29.90 19.34 36.69
C LEU A 1077 -28.40 19.54 36.38
N GLN A 1078 -28.10 19.79 35.11
CA GLN A 1078 -26.78 20.15 34.62
C GLN A 1078 -26.86 21.38 33.71
N LYS A 1079 -25.84 22.25 33.77
CA LYS A 1079 -25.67 23.40 32.86
C LYS A 1079 -24.61 23.13 31.80
N ARG A 1080 -24.77 23.76 30.63
CA ARG A 1080 -23.75 23.89 29.58
C ARG A 1080 -23.76 25.30 28.99
N GLY A 1081 -22.69 25.67 28.30
CA GLY A 1081 -22.63 26.92 27.53
C GLY A 1081 -23.55 26.90 26.31
N THR A 1082 -23.62 28.04 25.63
CA THR A 1082 -24.66 28.34 24.65
C THR A 1082 -24.51 27.56 23.33
N GLY A 1083 -23.35 26.93 23.09
CA GLY A 1083 -23.10 26.02 21.96
C GLY A 1083 -23.06 24.53 22.33
N GLY A 1084 -23.31 24.16 23.60
CA GLY A 1084 -23.27 22.78 24.07
C GLY A 1084 -22.05 22.43 24.94
N VAL A 1085 -21.54 21.20 24.80
CA VAL A 1085 -20.45 20.64 25.64
C VAL A 1085 -19.21 21.52 25.56
N ASP A 1086 -18.62 21.83 26.72
CA ASP A 1086 -17.38 22.59 26.90
C ASP A 1086 -17.33 23.99 26.23
N THR A 1087 -18.48 24.50 25.77
CA THR A 1087 -18.62 25.88 25.30
C THR A 1087 -18.83 26.86 26.45
N ALA A 1088 -18.46 28.13 26.25
CA ALA A 1088 -18.77 29.21 27.18
C ALA A 1088 -20.26 29.56 27.19
N ALA A 1089 -20.76 30.04 28.32
CA ALA A 1089 -22.09 30.66 28.42
C ALA A 1089 -22.00 32.15 28.04
N VAL A 1090 -22.61 32.52 26.91
CA VAL A 1090 -22.59 33.90 26.41
C VAL A 1090 -23.77 34.67 27.01
N GLY A 1091 -23.53 35.87 27.55
CA GLY A 1091 -24.59 36.75 28.08
C GLY A 1091 -25.41 36.17 29.25
N GLY A 1092 -24.85 35.20 29.98
CA GLY A 1092 -25.57 34.49 31.06
C GLY A 1092 -26.58 33.45 30.57
N ILE A 1093 -26.52 33.01 29.31
CA ILE A 1093 -27.45 32.04 28.72
C ILE A 1093 -26.86 30.62 28.83
N PHE A 1094 -27.60 29.71 29.49
CA PHE A 1094 -27.21 28.32 29.73
C PHE A 1094 -28.19 27.30 29.11
N ASP A 1095 -27.69 26.17 28.62
CA ASP A 1095 -28.47 24.94 28.37
C ASP A 1095 -28.64 24.21 29.72
N ILE A 1096 -29.81 24.37 30.33
CA ILE A 1096 -30.21 23.72 31.59
C ILE A 1096 -31.06 22.49 31.28
N SER A 1097 -30.66 21.33 31.81
CA SER A 1097 -31.22 20.03 31.41
C SER A 1097 -31.12 18.97 32.50
N ASN A 1098 -31.86 17.86 32.36
CA ASN A 1098 -31.81 16.71 33.29
C ASN A 1098 -30.40 16.09 33.39
N LEU A 1099 -29.98 15.71 34.59
CA LEU A 1099 -28.71 15.00 34.84
C LEU A 1099 -28.85 13.48 34.62
N ASP A 1100 -29.91 12.88 35.15
CA ASP A 1100 -30.16 11.44 35.13
C ASP A 1100 -30.91 10.98 33.87
N ARG A 1101 -30.86 9.66 33.60
CA ARG A 1101 -31.48 9.00 32.42
C ARG A 1101 -32.01 7.61 32.71
N LEU A 1102 -31.30 6.87 33.56
CA LEU A 1102 -31.65 5.54 34.07
C LEU A 1102 -32.36 5.67 35.43
N GLY A 1103 -33.08 4.63 35.88
CA GLY A 1103 -33.90 4.65 37.11
C GLY A 1103 -35.19 5.51 37.11
N PHE A 1104 -35.22 6.63 36.39
CA PHE A 1104 -36.38 7.52 36.25
C PHE A 1104 -37.03 7.39 34.86
N SER A 1105 -38.34 7.60 34.76
CA SER A 1105 -39.09 7.67 33.49
C SER A 1105 -38.94 9.01 32.76
N GLU A 1106 -39.34 9.07 31.48
CA GLU A 1106 -39.29 10.30 30.70
C GLU A 1106 -40.11 11.43 31.32
N VAL A 1107 -41.34 11.15 31.79
CA VAL A 1107 -42.18 12.11 32.54
C VAL A 1107 -41.49 12.62 33.81
N GLU A 1108 -40.91 11.74 34.64
CA GLU A 1108 -40.23 12.15 35.87
C GLU A 1108 -39.03 13.08 35.59
N LEU A 1109 -38.27 12.81 34.53
CA LEU A 1109 -37.10 13.63 34.14
C LEU A 1109 -37.50 14.98 33.52
N VAL A 1110 -38.59 15.04 32.74
CA VAL A 1110 -39.08 16.33 32.23
C VAL A 1110 -39.71 17.17 33.34
N GLN A 1111 -40.41 16.56 34.30
CA GLN A 1111 -40.94 17.29 35.46
C GLN A 1111 -39.82 17.87 36.33
N GLN A 1112 -38.69 17.16 36.53
CA GLN A 1112 -37.51 17.70 37.22
C GLN A 1112 -36.95 18.96 36.52
N VAL A 1113 -36.95 18.99 35.18
CA VAL A 1113 -36.60 20.19 34.41
C VAL A 1113 -37.64 21.29 34.61
N CYS A 1114 -38.95 20.98 34.61
CA CYS A 1114 -40.01 21.94 34.89
C CYS A 1114 -39.87 22.59 36.28
N ASP A 1115 -39.70 21.79 37.32
CA ASP A 1115 -39.62 22.29 38.70
C ASP A 1115 -38.32 23.08 38.93
N GLY A 1116 -37.19 22.57 38.42
CA GLY A 1116 -35.88 23.20 38.60
C GLY A 1116 -35.68 24.46 37.77
N VAL A 1117 -36.19 24.55 36.54
CA VAL A 1117 -36.11 25.78 35.73
C VAL A 1117 -36.99 26.88 36.35
N ASN A 1118 -38.20 26.57 36.83
CA ASN A 1118 -39.03 27.53 37.55
C ASN A 1118 -38.34 28.03 38.83
N CYS A 1119 -37.69 27.13 39.58
CA CYS A 1119 -36.89 27.48 40.76
C CYS A 1119 -35.74 28.44 40.42
N LEU A 1120 -34.98 28.16 39.36
CA LEU A 1120 -33.86 29.01 38.91
C LEU A 1120 -34.33 30.39 38.40
N VAL A 1121 -35.46 30.47 37.69
CA VAL A 1121 -36.03 31.74 37.20
C VAL A 1121 -36.58 32.59 38.36
N GLU A 1122 -37.17 31.99 39.38
CA GLU A 1122 -37.56 32.71 40.61
C GLU A 1122 -36.32 33.20 41.39
N MET A 1123 -35.25 32.40 41.48
CA MET A 1123 -33.99 32.85 42.08
C MET A 1123 -33.37 34.03 41.32
N GLU A 1124 -33.31 33.96 39.99
CA GLU A 1124 -32.83 35.04 39.12
C GLU A 1124 -33.62 36.34 39.37
N LYS A 1125 -34.95 36.26 39.33
CA LYS A 1125 -35.88 37.38 39.61
C LYS A 1125 -35.75 37.98 41.01
N ARG A 1126 -35.19 37.25 41.98
CA ARG A 1126 -34.87 37.77 43.31
C ARG A 1126 -33.51 38.46 43.32
N LEU A 1127 -32.49 37.82 42.78
CA LEU A 1127 -31.14 38.38 42.69
C LEU A 1127 -31.11 39.67 41.85
N GLU A 1128 -31.90 39.77 40.78
CA GLU A 1128 -32.07 41.00 39.98
C GLU A 1128 -32.67 42.18 40.78
N LYS A 1129 -33.40 41.92 41.88
CA LYS A 1129 -33.90 42.93 42.82
C LYS A 1129 -33.00 43.13 44.05
N GLY A 1130 -31.98 42.28 44.24
CA GLY A 1130 -31.21 42.20 45.48
C GLY A 1130 -31.91 41.47 46.64
N GLU A 1131 -32.93 40.65 46.37
CA GLU A 1131 -33.62 39.81 47.35
C GLU A 1131 -32.83 38.50 47.60
N PRO A 1132 -32.79 37.97 48.85
CA PRO A 1132 -32.12 36.70 49.15
C PRO A 1132 -32.89 35.48 48.60
N ILE A 1133 -32.16 34.37 48.40
CA ILE A 1133 -32.67 33.13 47.80
C ILE A 1133 -32.69 31.93 48.78
N ASP A 1134 -32.25 32.12 50.01
CA ASP A 1134 -32.00 31.04 50.99
C ASP A 1134 -33.28 30.28 51.41
N ASP A 1135 -34.44 30.96 51.38
CA ASP A 1135 -35.77 30.39 51.63
C ASP A 1135 -36.35 29.63 50.41
N ILE A 1136 -35.76 29.77 49.22
CA ILE A 1136 -36.16 29.06 47.99
C ILE A 1136 -35.15 28.02 47.51
N LEU A 1137 -33.95 27.94 48.11
CA LEU A 1137 -32.97 26.87 47.87
C LEU A 1137 -33.60 25.46 47.87
N PRO A 1138 -33.04 24.47 47.14
CA PRO A 1138 -33.49 23.08 47.20
C PRO A 1138 -33.53 22.58 48.65
N LYS A 1139 -34.52 21.76 49.02
CA LYS A 1139 -34.74 21.36 50.43
C LYS A 1139 -33.50 20.75 51.10
N SER A 1140 -32.69 20.01 50.34
CA SER A 1140 -31.42 19.40 50.77
C SER A 1140 -30.27 20.38 50.99
N MET A 1141 -30.46 21.68 50.74
CA MET A 1141 -29.48 22.76 50.95
C MET A 1141 -29.93 23.78 52.01
N ARG A 1142 -31.13 23.62 52.58
CA ARG A 1142 -31.63 24.49 53.65
C ARG A 1142 -31.08 24.01 55.00
N PRO A 1143 -30.66 24.90 55.90
CA PRO A 1143 -30.39 24.52 57.29
C PRO A 1143 -31.65 23.91 57.93
N GLU A 1144 -31.49 22.84 58.71
CA GLU A 1144 -32.59 22.35 59.54
C GLU A 1144 -32.96 23.41 60.59
N ALA A 1145 -34.25 23.72 60.71
CA ALA A 1145 -34.73 24.64 61.73
C ALA A 1145 -34.53 24.01 63.12
N PRO A 1146 -34.08 24.78 64.13
CA PRO A 1146 -33.85 24.23 65.47
C PRO A 1146 -35.13 23.62 66.05
N ALA A 1147 -35.03 22.38 66.51
CA ALA A 1147 -36.17 21.57 66.92
C ALA A 1147 -36.98 22.25 68.04
N GLN A 1148 -38.29 22.38 67.84
CA GLN A 1148 -39.20 22.88 68.87
C GLN A 1148 -39.43 21.80 69.94
N THR A 1149 -39.14 22.13 71.19
CA THR A 1149 -39.22 21.23 72.34
C THR A 1149 -40.68 20.79 72.63
N PRO A 1150 -40.99 19.48 72.62
CA PRO A 1150 -42.26 18.98 73.17
C PRO A 1150 -42.28 19.07 74.71
N ALA A 1151 -43.47 19.15 75.30
CA ALA A 1151 -43.66 19.11 76.74
C ALA A 1151 -43.50 17.69 77.34
N ALA A 1152 -43.49 17.59 78.67
CA ALA A 1152 -43.08 16.40 79.42
C ALA A 1152 -44.22 15.39 79.74
N GLU A 1153 -43.84 14.31 80.43
CA GLU A 1153 -44.67 13.27 81.08
C GLU A 1153 -45.25 12.17 80.14
N THR A 1154 -45.30 10.87 80.50
CA THR A 1154 -44.88 10.16 81.74
C THR A 1154 -44.56 8.66 81.52
N ALA A 1155 -43.88 8.05 82.50
CA ALA A 1155 -44.02 6.65 82.98
C ALA A 1155 -43.58 5.41 82.14
N GLU A 1156 -42.37 4.92 82.46
CA GLU A 1156 -42.12 3.60 83.12
C GLU A 1156 -42.03 2.24 82.36
N GLN A 1157 -41.19 1.36 82.96
CA GLN A 1157 -41.07 -0.12 82.87
C GLN A 1157 -40.10 -0.80 81.88
N THR A 1158 -39.07 -1.41 82.49
CA THR A 1158 -38.06 -2.41 82.07
C THR A 1158 -38.66 -3.86 82.06
N PRO A 1159 -37.94 -5.02 81.87
CA PRO A 1159 -36.47 -5.29 81.92
C PRO A 1159 -35.85 -6.32 80.92
N ALA A 1160 -34.50 -6.37 80.89
CA ALA A 1160 -33.54 -7.52 80.80
C ALA A 1160 -33.73 -8.67 79.75
N ALA A 1161 -32.77 -9.56 79.45
CA ALA A 1161 -31.41 -9.83 79.97
C ALA A 1161 -30.46 -10.46 78.89
N GLU A 1162 -29.16 -10.57 79.23
CA GLU A 1162 -28.17 -11.66 79.03
C GLU A 1162 -28.43 -12.82 78.01
N GLU A 1163 -27.44 -13.46 77.36
CA GLU A 1163 -25.95 -13.34 77.30
C GLU A 1163 -25.47 -13.57 75.82
N GLN A 1164 -24.37 -14.23 75.35
CA GLN A 1164 -23.25 -15.04 75.88
C GLN A 1164 -22.00 -14.95 74.97
N ALA A 1165 -20.80 -15.32 75.47
CA ALA A 1165 -19.52 -15.45 74.71
C ALA A 1165 -19.20 -16.95 74.38
N PRO A 1166 -17.96 -17.47 74.08
CA PRO A 1166 -16.59 -16.89 74.15
C PRO A 1166 -15.53 -17.26 73.05
N ALA A 1167 -14.41 -16.49 73.05
CA ALA A 1167 -13.01 -16.91 72.80
C ALA A 1167 -12.57 -17.55 71.44
N THR A 1168 -11.28 -17.69 71.07
CA THR A 1168 -9.97 -17.52 71.79
C THR A 1168 -8.82 -17.21 70.79
N GLU A 1169 -7.80 -16.42 71.23
CA GLU A 1169 -6.31 -16.57 71.05
C GLU A 1169 -5.66 -16.97 69.68
N GLN A 1170 -4.40 -16.61 69.32
CA GLN A 1170 -3.32 -15.80 69.94
C GLN A 1170 -2.34 -15.22 68.86
N ALA A 1171 -1.32 -14.45 69.25
CA ALA A 1171 -0.30 -13.83 68.38
C ALA A 1171 0.98 -14.69 68.18
N PRO A 1172 2.08 -14.18 67.57
CA PRO A 1172 3.06 -13.32 68.26
C PRO A 1172 3.60 -12.12 67.43
N ALA A 1173 4.55 -11.34 67.99
CA ALA A 1173 5.26 -10.24 67.31
C ALA A 1173 6.61 -10.74 66.70
N GLU A 1174 7.46 -9.94 66.05
CA GLU A 1174 8.55 -9.08 66.60
C GLU A 1174 9.44 -8.64 65.39
N GLU A 1175 10.23 -7.54 65.31
CA GLU A 1175 10.45 -6.33 66.13
C GLU A 1175 11.19 -5.21 65.29
N GLN A 1176 11.40 -4.02 65.90
CA GLN A 1176 12.46 -3.00 65.67
C GLN A 1176 12.64 -2.16 64.36
N ALA A 1177 12.34 -0.87 64.55
CA ALA A 1177 12.99 0.41 64.13
C ALA A 1177 14.53 0.38 63.86
N PRO A 1178 15.18 1.39 63.20
CA PRO A 1178 15.02 2.87 63.31
C PRO A 1178 14.65 3.59 61.99
N ALA A 1179 14.18 4.86 61.92
CA ALA A 1179 14.44 6.11 62.66
C ALA A 1179 15.78 6.81 62.26
N GLU A 1180 15.93 8.15 62.15
CA GLU A 1180 14.96 9.26 62.24
C GLU A 1180 15.50 10.53 61.49
N ASP A 1181 15.00 11.72 61.82
CA ASP A 1181 15.39 13.08 61.36
C ASP A 1181 15.03 13.54 59.93
N GLY A 1182 14.60 14.80 59.71
CA GLY A 1182 14.25 15.83 60.70
C GLY A 1182 14.13 17.26 60.12
N ALA A 1183 13.14 18.03 60.61
CA ALA A 1183 12.90 19.49 60.43
C ALA A 1183 13.12 20.13 59.03
N ALA A 1184 12.10 20.60 58.30
CA ALA A 1184 11.15 21.69 58.60
C ALA A 1184 11.75 23.11 58.64
N ALA A 1185 11.30 23.97 57.72
CA ALA A 1185 11.35 25.44 57.82
C ALA A 1185 10.24 26.05 56.94
N GLU A 1186 9.48 26.99 57.49
CA GLU A 1186 8.54 27.83 56.74
C GLU A 1186 9.27 29.05 56.15
N ALA A 1187 8.82 29.54 54.99
CA ALA A 1187 9.15 30.88 54.52
C ALA A 1187 8.01 31.41 53.63
N GLU A 1188 7.24 32.37 54.13
CA GLU A 1188 6.42 33.21 53.26
C GLU A 1188 7.31 34.07 52.37
N ASN A 1189 6.95 34.22 51.11
CA ASN A 1189 7.12 35.50 50.43
C ASN A 1189 6.08 35.68 49.33
N LYS A 1190 5.63 36.92 49.16
CA LYS A 1190 4.71 37.32 48.10
C LYS A 1190 5.51 37.78 46.88
N ASP A 1191 4.98 37.58 45.69
CA ASP A 1191 5.07 38.62 44.66
C ASP A 1191 3.85 38.57 43.73
N GLU A 1192 3.60 39.67 43.01
CA GLU A 1192 2.36 39.88 42.27
C GLU A 1192 2.52 39.72 40.75
N GLY A 1193 1.48 39.16 40.11
CA GLY A 1193 1.00 39.57 38.78
C GLY A 1193 1.87 39.33 37.53
N ALA A 1194 1.44 38.39 36.68
CA ALA A 1194 1.27 38.60 35.24
C ALA A 1194 0.62 37.37 34.56
N ALA A 1195 -0.50 37.55 33.87
CA ALA A 1195 -0.98 36.56 32.91
C ALA A 1195 -0.38 36.84 31.52
N PRO A 1196 0.14 35.83 30.78
CA PRO A 1196 0.55 36.03 29.40
C PRO A 1196 -0.70 36.24 28.52
N ALA A 1197 -0.71 37.31 27.74
CA ALA A 1197 -1.84 37.65 26.88
C ALA A 1197 -1.84 36.84 25.57
N GLU A 1198 -3.00 36.28 25.20
CA GLU A 1198 -3.20 35.64 23.90
C GLU A 1198 -3.08 36.66 22.76
N GLN A 1199 -2.16 36.43 21.83
CA GLN A 1199 -2.10 37.22 20.59
C GLN A 1199 -3.07 36.63 19.55
N LYS A 1200 -4.05 37.45 19.14
CA LYS A 1200 -4.93 37.13 18.03
C LYS A 1200 -4.15 37.07 16.71
N PRO A 1201 -4.48 36.19 15.76
CA PRO A 1201 -4.05 36.35 14.37
C PRO A 1201 -4.64 37.65 13.80
N ALA A 1202 -3.85 38.39 13.03
CA ALA A 1202 -4.28 39.63 12.39
C ALA A 1202 -4.97 39.36 11.05
N GLU A 1203 -6.01 40.13 10.76
CA GLU A 1203 -6.60 40.25 9.43
C GLU A 1203 -5.73 41.21 8.59
N GLU A 1204 -5.27 40.81 7.40
CA GLU A 1204 -4.64 41.72 6.44
C GLU A 1204 -5.63 42.16 5.36
N GLU A 1205 -5.77 43.48 5.19
CA GLU A 1205 -6.66 44.11 4.22
C GLU A 1205 -6.22 43.81 2.78
N LYS A 1206 -7.10 43.18 1.97
CA LYS A 1206 -6.95 43.22 0.51
C LYS A 1206 -7.30 44.62 0.01
N LYS A 1207 -6.30 45.39 -0.40
CA LYS A 1207 -6.52 46.63 -1.18
C LYS A 1207 -6.75 46.32 -2.65
N GLU A 1208 -7.70 47.03 -3.23
CA GLU A 1208 -8.10 46.93 -4.63
C GLU A 1208 -7.03 47.52 -5.55
N GLY A 1209 -6.93 46.98 -6.77
CA GLY A 1209 -6.02 47.46 -7.81
C GLY A 1209 -6.56 47.07 -9.19
N GLU A 1210 -7.21 48.00 -9.86
CA GLU A 1210 -7.86 47.77 -11.15
C GLU A 1210 -6.86 47.53 -12.28
N SER A 1211 -7.11 46.51 -13.12
CA SER A 1211 -6.78 46.57 -14.55
C SER A 1211 -7.66 45.57 -15.34
N ALA A 1212 -8.05 45.98 -16.54
CA ALA A 1212 -9.02 45.28 -17.39
C ALA A 1212 -8.34 44.31 -18.39
N PRO A 1213 -9.06 43.33 -18.98
CA PRO A 1213 -8.45 42.25 -19.76
C PRO A 1213 -8.12 42.63 -21.21
N ALA A 1214 -7.30 41.80 -21.86
CA ALA A 1214 -7.06 41.77 -23.30
C ALA A 1214 -7.06 40.32 -23.81
N GLU A 1215 -7.36 40.13 -25.10
CA GLU A 1215 -7.69 38.83 -25.73
C GLU A 1215 -6.48 38.15 -26.40
N SER A 1216 -6.35 36.83 -26.26
CA SER A 1216 -5.89 35.90 -27.32
C SER A 1216 -6.09 34.43 -26.90
#